data_AF-A0A952J552-F1
#
_entry.id   AF-A0A952J552-F1
#
_cell.length_a   1.000
_cell.length_b   1.000
_cell.length_c   1.000
_cell.angle_alpha   90.00
_cell.angle_beta   90.00
_cell.angle_gamma   90.00
#
_symmetry.space_group_name_H-M   'P 1'
#
loop_
_entity.id
_entity.type
_entity.pdbx_description
1 polymer ?
#
loop_
_entity_poly.entity_id
_entity_poly.type
_entity_poly.pdbx_seq_one_letter_code
_entity_poly.pdbx_strand_id
1 'polypeptide(L)'
;MSGFITYADIILPLALPRAFTYAIPIELVGVVQVGHRVIVPFKTDKLYTGIVSKIHNETPAVKPRLIETIADEEPLVTPIQLKHWQWIADYYLCTIGEVMNAALPSGLKLNSETRIYFNEYFEGDFNSLSDEEFSVVQALRNKKEMGLPDVQNLLQKRSVYNILQKLFNEGIALSKEELTLKYKPRFETFIRLNEKYRNEDELEKLFEEMQRAPKQVELLLAYMQIGKQNAFIKKAELLKLSNTDASVLKRLVEKQVFIEVKSEVSRLGILQNEVVENHTLSSLQLESLQSIQSHFEDKQTVLLHGVTGSGKTIVYTELIQQVVSEGKQALFLLPEIALTAQLINRLRKFFGNEIGIYHSKFNLNERVEIWHKVLNGEYKVLLGARSALFLPYKNLGLIVVDEEHDNSYKQTDPPPRYQARDTAIMLAQMHGAKVVLGSATPSVESMFNAKRSKYGLVEMNSRFGNASLPSIELVNMKIARKQKEVKGNFSQELLDNIQHQLNEKKQTILFLNRRGYAEYQKCTTCDYVYMCKNCDVSLTYHKYLHKLVCHYCGYQEKLETKCKNCSSPTLEISGKGTEQIEEEIQEYFPAVRVARLDLDSLKTKTGFANVIAAFENNEIDILVGTQMVSKGLDFDRVGLVGIIDADRMIYHPGYRSAERAFQLITQVSGRAGRKDSSGRVIIQTSNPSHQIFQLIIHNDFKALYESEIITRQQFLYPPFTKLLQITVSGKNVQTVEQAALWLANSLKKKIKVQVLGPSIPFVSKINNNFLREILIKPTMETGSLAVMKNAIRDVAIDLHQIKDFKAIRISIDVDL
;
A
#
# COMPACT_ATOMS: atom_id res chain seq x y z
N MET A 1 -33.07 19.02 -40.84
CA MET A 1 -33.17 17.96 -39.81
C MET A 1 -32.59 18.52 -38.52
N SER A 2 -33.44 18.81 -37.55
CA SER A 2 -33.10 19.36 -36.23
C SER A 2 -32.42 18.29 -35.37
N GLY A 3 -31.08 18.23 -35.44
CA GLY A 3 -30.30 17.27 -34.66
C GLY A 3 -30.35 17.60 -33.18
N PHE A 4 -30.85 16.65 -32.37
CA PHE A 4 -30.76 16.71 -30.93
C PHE A 4 -29.29 16.85 -30.52
N ILE A 5 -28.94 17.92 -29.82
CA ILE A 5 -27.59 18.09 -29.28
C ILE A 5 -27.49 17.19 -28.04
N THR A 6 -26.62 16.18 -28.08
CA THR A 6 -26.33 15.32 -26.94
C THR A 6 -25.20 15.92 -26.11
N TYR A 7 -25.34 15.86 -24.79
CA TYR A 7 -24.39 16.38 -23.81
C TYR A 7 -23.85 15.26 -22.93
N ALA A 8 -22.65 15.47 -22.39
CA ALA A 8 -22.00 14.57 -21.45
C ALA A 8 -21.50 15.33 -20.22
N ASP A 9 -21.77 14.78 -19.03
CA ASP A 9 -21.18 15.25 -17.78
C ASP A 9 -19.85 14.54 -17.55
N ILE A 10 -18.78 15.32 -17.42
CA ILE A 10 -17.41 14.83 -17.38
C ILE A 10 -16.80 15.12 -16.01
N ILE A 11 -16.34 14.05 -15.36
CA ILE A 11 -15.54 14.12 -14.12
C ILE A 11 -14.11 14.47 -14.51
N LEU A 12 -13.57 15.52 -13.89
CA LEU A 12 -12.17 15.92 -14.04
C LEU A 12 -11.36 15.47 -12.82
N PRO A 13 -10.07 15.14 -12.96
CA PRO A 13 -9.19 14.74 -11.85
C PRO A 13 -8.73 15.96 -11.03
N LEU A 14 -9.69 16.79 -10.62
CA LEU A 14 -9.53 18.05 -9.91
C LEU A 14 -10.47 18.09 -8.71
N ALA A 15 -10.10 18.84 -7.66
CA ALA A 15 -10.93 19.04 -6.48
C ALA A 15 -12.12 19.98 -6.78
N LEU A 16 -13.07 19.49 -7.57
CA LEU A 16 -14.25 20.22 -8.04
C LEU A 16 -15.53 19.54 -7.52
N PRO A 17 -16.51 20.32 -7.04
CA PRO A 17 -17.67 19.76 -6.34
C PRO A 17 -18.60 18.93 -7.23
N ARG A 18 -18.54 19.10 -8.56
CA ARG A 18 -19.42 18.47 -9.54
C ARG A 18 -18.69 18.16 -10.84
N ALA A 19 -19.24 17.26 -11.63
CA ALA A 19 -18.89 17.08 -13.03
C ALA A 19 -19.29 18.31 -13.86
N PHE A 20 -18.67 18.48 -15.02
CA PHE A 20 -18.94 19.60 -15.94
C PHE A 20 -19.57 19.09 -17.23
N THR A 21 -20.57 19.80 -17.73
CA THR A 21 -21.30 19.43 -18.94
C THR A 21 -20.58 19.94 -20.20
N TYR A 22 -20.38 19.04 -21.16
CA TYR A 22 -19.81 19.32 -22.49
C TYR A 22 -20.76 18.84 -23.58
N ALA A 23 -20.72 19.47 -24.75
CA ALA A 23 -21.43 19.00 -25.93
C ALA A 23 -20.62 17.91 -26.64
N ILE A 24 -21.31 16.86 -27.10
CA ILE A 24 -20.72 15.78 -27.86
C ILE A 24 -20.69 16.20 -29.34
N PRO A 25 -19.51 16.27 -29.99
CA PRO A 25 -19.41 16.48 -31.43
C PRO A 25 -20.22 15.44 -32.20
N ILE A 26 -20.81 15.82 -33.33
CA ILE A 26 -21.72 14.93 -34.08
C ILE A 26 -21.06 13.62 -34.52
N GLU A 27 -19.75 13.66 -34.78
CA GLU A 27 -18.91 12.51 -35.15
C GLU A 27 -18.73 11.51 -34.00
N LEU A 28 -18.88 11.96 -32.75
CA LEU A 28 -18.72 11.15 -31.54
C LEU A 28 -20.06 10.70 -30.95
N VAL A 29 -21.19 11.17 -31.51
CA VAL A 29 -22.53 10.75 -31.09
C VAL A 29 -22.72 9.27 -31.43
N GLY A 30 -23.07 8.46 -30.43
CA GLY A 30 -23.21 6.99 -30.56
C GLY A 30 -21.93 6.21 -30.28
N VAL A 31 -20.76 6.85 -30.32
CA VAL A 31 -19.47 6.26 -29.92
C VAL A 31 -19.19 6.53 -28.43
N VAL A 32 -19.41 7.76 -27.97
CA VAL A 32 -19.21 8.11 -26.56
C VAL A 32 -20.22 7.38 -25.69
N GLN A 33 -19.70 6.63 -24.71
CA GLN A 33 -20.48 5.96 -23.68
C GLN A 33 -20.03 6.39 -22.29
N VAL A 34 -20.89 6.20 -21.30
CA VAL A 34 -20.53 6.35 -19.88
C VAL A 34 -19.34 5.45 -19.55
N GLY A 35 -18.34 6.01 -18.87
CA GLY A 35 -17.10 5.31 -18.52
C GLY A 35 -15.93 5.57 -19.46
N HIS A 36 -16.15 6.19 -20.63
CA HIS A 36 -15.07 6.57 -21.54
C HIS A 36 -14.17 7.64 -20.93
N ARG A 37 -12.87 7.53 -21.23
CA ARG A 37 -11.94 8.65 -21.08
C ARG A 37 -12.06 9.57 -22.29
N VAL A 38 -12.19 10.86 -21.99
CA VAL A 38 -12.34 11.92 -22.98
C VAL A 38 -11.40 13.05 -22.66
N ILE A 39 -10.91 13.72 -23.70
CA ILE A 39 -10.07 14.91 -23.56
C ILE A 39 -10.95 16.14 -23.70
N VAL A 40 -10.87 17.04 -22.72
CA VAL A 40 -11.69 18.26 -22.69
C VAL A 40 -10.91 19.50 -22.26
N PRO A 41 -11.26 20.69 -22.80
CA PRO A 41 -10.66 21.95 -22.41
C PRO A 41 -11.31 22.54 -21.16
N PHE A 42 -10.51 22.96 -20.19
CA PHE A 42 -10.99 23.57 -18.95
C PHE A 42 -10.29 24.91 -18.65
N LYS A 43 -11.09 25.92 -18.25
CA LYS A 43 -10.66 27.31 -17.96
C LYS A 43 -9.86 27.94 -19.11
N THR A 44 -8.53 28.01 -18.99
CA THR A 44 -7.58 28.66 -19.91
C THR A 44 -7.24 27.73 -21.09
N ASP A 45 -8.23 27.01 -21.62
CA ASP A 45 -8.10 26.00 -22.68
C ASP A 45 -7.04 24.91 -22.41
N LYS A 46 -6.76 24.66 -21.13
CA LYS A 46 -5.92 23.55 -20.71
C LYS A 46 -6.69 22.25 -20.90
N LEU A 47 -6.05 21.28 -21.56
CA LEU A 47 -6.64 19.97 -21.81
C LEU A 47 -6.45 19.03 -20.61
N TYR A 48 -7.54 18.42 -20.19
CA TYR A 48 -7.59 17.42 -19.13
C TYR A 48 -8.20 16.13 -19.65
N THR A 49 -7.67 15.00 -19.20
CA THR A 49 -8.36 13.71 -19.31
C THR A 49 -9.47 13.63 -18.27
N GLY A 50 -10.71 13.49 -18.70
CA GLY A 50 -11.88 13.30 -17.86
C GLY A 50 -12.58 11.97 -18.13
N ILE A 51 -13.53 11.60 -17.26
CA ILE A 51 -14.38 10.42 -17.41
C ILE A 51 -15.82 10.84 -17.66
N VAL A 52 -16.45 10.28 -18.69
CA VAL A 52 -17.88 10.48 -18.96
C VAL A 52 -18.69 9.78 -17.87
N SER A 53 -19.47 10.56 -17.12
CA SER A 53 -20.27 10.07 -15.99
C SER A 53 -21.75 9.90 -16.31
N LYS A 54 -22.30 10.79 -17.14
CA LYS A 54 -23.70 10.78 -17.60
C LYS A 54 -23.75 11.32 -19.03
N ILE A 55 -24.66 10.78 -19.85
CA ILE A 55 -25.01 11.30 -21.16
C ILE A 55 -26.48 11.71 -21.10
N HIS A 56 -26.82 12.90 -21.61
CA HIS A 56 -28.17 13.45 -21.54
C HIS A 56 -28.47 14.43 -22.69
N ASN A 57 -29.74 14.76 -22.87
CA ASN A 57 -30.21 15.75 -23.85
C ASN A 57 -30.71 17.04 -23.18
N GLU A 58 -30.56 17.19 -21.86
CA GLU A 58 -30.91 18.41 -21.13
C GLU A 58 -29.98 19.57 -21.52
N THR A 59 -30.54 20.63 -22.11
CA THR A 59 -29.77 21.82 -22.50
C THR A 59 -29.20 22.53 -21.27
N PRO A 60 -27.86 22.69 -21.16
CA PRO A 60 -27.26 23.34 -20.00
C PRO A 60 -27.54 24.85 -20.01
N ALA A 61 -27.64 25.44 -18.81
CA ALA A 61 -27.87 26.88 -18.63
C ALA A 61 -26.73 27.77 -19.18
N VAL A 62 -25.53 27.22 -19.30
CA VAL A 62 -24.35 27.88 -19.86
C VAL A 62 -23.96 27.17 -21.14
N LYS A 63 -23.55 27.92 -22.17
CA LYS A 63 -23.09 27.36 -23.44
C LYS A 63 -21.93 26.38 -23.19
N PRO A 64 -22.09 25.09 -23.49
CA PRO A 64 -21.08 24.09 -23.20
C PRO A 64 -19.94 24.16 -24.22
N ARG A 65 -18.74 23.76 -23.78
CA ARG A 65 -17.61 23.50 -24.67
C ARG A 65 -17.76 22.11 -25.30
N LEU A 66 -17.02 21.85 -26.37
CA LEU A 66 -17.03 20.54 -27.05
C LEU A 66 -16.02 19.58 -26.39
N ILE A 67 -16.32 18.29 -26.49
CA ILE A 67 -15.33 17.23 -26.29
C ILE A 67 -14.33 17.27 -27.45
N GLU A 68 -13.02 17.24 -27.17
CA GLU A 68 -11.99 17.28 -28.21
C GLU A 68 -11.82 15.91 -28.87
N THR A 69 -11.70 14.85 -28.07
CA THR A 69 -11.57 13.48 -28.56
C THR A 69 -11.87 12.48 -27.45
N ILE A 70 -12.17 11.24 -27.84
CA ILE A 70 -12.13 10.06 -26.97
C ILE A 70 -10.67 9.55 -26.91
N ALA A 71 -10.25 9.04 -25.75
CA ALA A 71 -8.90 8.53 -25.53
C ALA A 71 -8.78 7.00 -25.60
N ASP A 72 -9.90 6.28 -25.61
CA ASP A 72 -9.97 4.81 -25.70
C ASP A 72 -11.07 4.40 -26.68
N GLU A 73 -10.93 3.20 -27.25
CA GLU A 73 -11.98 2.58 -28.07
C GLU A 73 -13.15 2.08 -27.23
N GLU A 74 -12.89 1.64 -26.00
CA GLU A 74 -13.87 1.06 -25.08
C GLU A 74 -13.88 1.79 -23.72
N PRO A 75 -15.01 1.79 -22.98
CA PRO A 75 -15.06 2.38 -21.64
C PRO A 75 -14.12 1.68 -20.64
N LEU A 76 -13.22 2.44 -20.02
CA LEU A 76 -12.31 1.91 -18.99
C LEU A 76 -12.88 1.88 -17.59
N VAL A 77 -13.96 2.63 -17.34
CA VAL A 77 -14.58 2.74 -16.02
C VAL A 77 -16.01 2.23 -16.10
N THR A 78 -16.33 1.24 -15.29
CA THR A 78 -17.67 0.63 -15.27
C THR A 78 -18.69 1.53 -14.55
N PRO A 79 -19.99 1.40 -14.85
CA PRO A 79 -21.03 2.10 -14.11
C PRO A 79 -21.04 1.80 -12.60
N ILE A 80 -20.67 0.57 -12.20
CA ILE A 80 -20.55 0.20 -10.78
C ILE A 80 -19.39 0.95 -10.12
N GLN A 81 -18.24 1.10 -10.80
CA GLN A 81 -17.14 1.93 -10.28
C GLN A 81 -17.55 3.39 -10.12
N LEU A 82 -18.30 3.96 -11.07
CA LEU A 82 -18.78 5.34 -10.93
C LEU A 82 -19.70 5.50 -9.71
N LYS A 83 -20.61 4.55 -9.48
CA LYS A 83 -21.44 4.52 -8.26
C LYS A 83 -20.59 4.39 -6.99
N HIS A 84 -19.58 3.54 -7.02
CA HIS A 84 -18.65 3.35 -5.92
C HIS A 84 -17.85 4.63 -5.63
N TRP A 85 -17.33 5.30 -6.65
CA TRP A 85 -16.60 6.56 -6.50
C TRP A 85 -17.47 7.68 -5.96
N GLN A 86 -18.73 7.77 -6.44
CA GLN A 86 -19.70 8.72 -5.91
C GLN A 86 -20.01 8.43 -4.43
N TRP A 87 -20.19 7.17 -4.06
CA TRP A 87 -20.38 6.79 -2.66
C TRP A 87 -19.18 7.18 -1.78
N ILE A 88 -17.95 6.95 -2.25
CA ILE A 88 -16.73 7.37 -1.53
C ILE A 88 -16.71 8.89 -1.37
N ALA A 89 -16.97 9.64 -2.44
CA ALA A 89 -16.99 11.10 -2.41
C ALA A 89 -18.02 11.64 -1.40
N ASP A 90 -19.22 11.06 -1.41
CA ASP A 90 -20.30 11.44 -0.50
C ASP A 90 -20.08 11.03 0.93
N TYR A 91 -19.59 9.82 1.15
CA TYR A 91 -19.36 9.32 2.48
C TYR A 91 -18.17 10.02 3.14
N TYR A 92 -17.05 10.20 2.44
CA TYR A 92 -15.84 10.79 3.00
C TYR A 92 -15.72 12.31 2.81
N LEU A 93 -16.80 12.97 2.36
CA LEU A 93 -16.86 14.44 2.20
C LEU A 93 -15.73 15.01 1.33
N CYS A 94 -15.38 14.29 0.27
CA CYS A 94 -14.44 14.74 -0.75
C CYS A 94 -15.13 14.87 -2.10
N THR A 95 -14.40 15.31 -3.10
CA THR A 95 -14.92 15.48 -4.46
C THR A 95 -14.72 14.20 -5.28
N ILE A 96 -15.63 13.94 -6.23
CA ILE A 96 -15.49 12.79 -7.13
C ILE A 96 -14.21 12.86 -7.99
N GLY A 97 -13.73 14.06 -8.29
CA GLY A 97 -12.45 14.26 -8.97
C GLY A 97 -11.22 13.88 -8.14
N GLU A 98 -11.26 14.09 -6.82
CA GLU A 98 -10.22 13.56 -5.90
C GLU A 98 -10.27 12.03 -5.84
N VAL A 99 -11.46 11.43 -5.83
CA VAL A 99 -11.62 9.97 -5.89
C VAL A 99 -11.07 9.43 -7.22
N MET A 100 -11.42 10.03 -8.35
CA MET A 100 -10.88 9.67 -9.68
C MET A 100 -9.35 9.75 -9.68
N ASN A 101 -8.77 10.80 -9.07
CA ASN A 101 -7.32 10.95 -9.00
C ASN A 101 -6.66 9.85 -8.17
N ALA A 102 -7.29 9.40 -7.07
CA ALA A 102 -6.79 8.28 -6.27
C ALA A 102 -6.99 6.92 -6.95
N ALA A 103 -8.08 6.76 -7.71
CA ALA A 103 -8.47 5.51 -8.36
C ALA A 103 -7.63 5.20 -9.61
N LEU A 104 -7.51 6.15 -10.54
CA LEU A 104 -6.87 5.92 -11.83
C LEU A 104 -5.34 6.00 -11.74
N PRO A 105 -4.59 5.07 -12.38
CA PRO A 105 -3.16 5.21 -12.63
C PRO A 105 -2.83 6.54 -13.34
N SER A 106 -1.69 7.18 -13.03
CA SER A 106 -1.30 8.45 -13.68
C SER A 106 -1.12 8.40 -15.19
N GLY A 107 -0.77 7.24 -15.76
CA GLY A 107 -0.63 7.02 -17.19
C GLY A 107 -1.98 7.13 -17.90
N LEU A 108 -3.08 6.92 -17.16
CA LEU A 108 -4.43 7.15 -17.67
C LEU A 108 -4.92 8.59 -17.47
N LYS A 109 -4.15 9.47 -16.81
CA LYS A 109 -4.53 10.83 -16.39
C LYS A 109 -3.65 11.91 -17.03
N LEU A 110 -3.34 11.79 -18.32
CA LEU A 110 -2.54 12.79 -19.03
C LEU A 110 -3.22 14.17 -18.99
N ASN A 111 -2.44 15.21 -18.75
CA ASN A 111 -2.89 16.60 -18.77
C ASN A 111 -1.85 17.50 -19.47
N SER A 112 -2.23 18.74 -19.80
CA SER A 112 -1.34 19.68 -20.50
C SER A 112 -0.04 20.04 -19.74
N GLU A 113 0.01 19.79 -18.42
CA GLU A 113 1.19 20.03 -17.58
C GLU A 113 2.10 18.81 -17.47
N THR A 114 1.71 17.69 -18.07
CA THR A 114 2.50 16.45 -18.06
C THR A 114 3.81 16.70 -18.81
N ARG A 115 4.92 16.50 -18.09
CA ARG A 115 6.27 16.53 -18.64
C ARG A 115 6.66 15.12 -19.07
N ILE A 116 7.10 15.02 -20.31
CA ILE A 116 7.39 13.81 -21.06
C ILE A 116 8.91 13.77 -21.28
N TYR A 117 9.51 12.62 -21.05
CA TYR A 117 10.93 12.37 -21.15
C TYR A 117 11.16 11.15 -22.03
N PHE A 118 12.30 11.12 -22.73
CA PHE A 118 12.72 9.88 -23.39
C PHE A 118 13.13 8.85 -22.34
N ASN A 119 12.70 7.59 -22.50
CA ASN A 119 13.25 6.51 -21.71
C ASN A 119 14.66 6.16 -22.21
N GLU A 120 15.69 6.70 -21.56
CA GLU A 120 17.09 6.42 -21.89
C GLU A 120 17.46 4.91 -21.78
N TYR A 121 16.61 4.12 -21.13
CA TYR A 121 16.79 2.67 -20.95
C TYR A 121 15.99 1.82 -21.94
N PHE A 122 15.32 2.41 -22.92
CA PHE A 122 14.59 1.66 -23.94
C PHE A 122 15.57 0.98 -24.93
N GLU A 123 15.60 -0.36 -24.93
CA GLU A 123 16.43 -1.21 -25.81
C GLU A 123 15.64 -1.82 -26.99
N GLY A 124 14.37 -1.45 -27.16
CA GLY A 124 13.53 -1.94 -28.25
C GLY A 124 13.88 -1.32 -29.60
N ASP A 125 13.38 -1.94 -30.67
CA ASP A 125 13.53 -1.42 -32.03
C ASP A 125 12.47 -0.34 -32.33
N PHE A 126 12.83 0.65 -33.14
CA PHE A 126 11.92 1.74 -33.54
C PHE A 126 11.15 1.42 -34.83
N ASN A 127 11.40 0.27 -35.44
CA ASN A 127 10.82 -0.14 -36.72
C ASN A 127 9.29 -0.33 -36.70
N SER A 128 8.67 -0.53 -35.53
CA SER A 128 7.22 -0.64 -35.38
C SER A 128 6.50 0.71 -35.17
N LEU A 129 7.26 1.81 -35.12
CA LEU A 129 6.70 3.14 -34.91
C LEU A 129 6.18 3.74 -36.21
N SER A 130 5.08 4.48 -36.11
CA SER A 130 4.65 5.37 -37.20
C SER A 130 5.62 6.55 -37.36
N ASP A 131 5.61 7.20 -38.53
CA ASP A 131 6.46 8.39 -38.80
C ASP A 131 6.27 9.50 -37.75
N GLU A 132 5.03 9.64 -37.25
CA GLU A 132 4.68 10.61 -36.21
C GLU A 132 5.26 10.20 -34.85
N GLU A 133 5.12 8.93 -34.47
CA GLU A 133 5.71 8.39 -33.24
C GLU A 133 7.23 8.53 -33.24
N PHE A 134 7.89 8.17 -34.34
CA PHE A 134 9.34 8.28 -34.50
C PHE A 134 9.83 9.73 -34.38
N SER A 135 9.09 10.68 -34.96
CA SER A 135 9.39 12.11 -34.88
C SER A 135 9.36 12.62 -33.42
N VAL A 136 8.38 12.18 -32.63
CA VAL A 136 8.30 12.52 -31.20
C VAL A 136 9.47 11.93 -30.42
N VAL A 137 9.84 10.69 -30.70
CA VAL A 137 10.99 10.01 -30.05
C VAL A 137 12.31 10.73 -30.33
N GLN A 138 12.55 11.11 -31.59
CA GLN A 138 13.72 11.91 -32.00
C GLN A 138 13.77 13.25 -31.25
N ALA A 139 12.64 13.95 -31.17
CA ALA A 139 12.57 15.23 -30.45
C ALA A 139 12.83 15.08 -28.95
N LEU A 140 12.30 14.03 -28.31
CA LEU A 140 12.51 13.73 -26.90
C LEU A 140 13.98 13.39 -26.59
N ARG A 141 14.66 12.64 -27.46
CA ARG A 141 16.10 12.36 -27.34
C ARG A 141 16.95 13.64 -27.34
N ASN A 142 16.56 14.63 -28.12
CA ASN A 142 17.31 15.88 -28.26
C ASN A 142 17.01 16.90 -27.14
N LYS A 143 15.73 17.07 -26.76
CA LYS A 143 15.31 18.11 -25.81
C LYS A 143 15.35 17.72 -24.34
N LYS A 144 15.65 16.45 -24.00
CA LYS A 144 15.60 15.83 -22.65
C LYS A 144 14.21 15.82 -22.00
N GLU A 145 13.43 16.90 -22.12
CA GLU A 145 12.03 16.96 -21.70
C GLU A 145 11.17 17.74 -22.69
N MET A 146 9.90 17.36 -22.81
CA MET A 146 8.88 18.06 -23.58
C MET A 146 7.58 18.12 -22.78
N GLY A 147 6.87 19.23 -22.88
CA GLY A 147 5.46 19.29 -22.47
C GLY A 147 4.56 18.78 -23.59
N LEU A 148 3.30 18.48 -23.25
CA LEU A 148 2.29 18.15 -24.24
C LEU A 148 2.13 19.22 -25.37
N PRO A 149 2.19 20.54 -25.08
CA PRO A 149 2.19 21.57 -26.13
C PRO A 149 3.36 21.49 -27.11
N ASP A 150 4.54 21.05 -26.65
CA ASP A 150 5.72 20.92 -27.52
C ASP A 150 5.52 19.80 -28.54
N VAL A 151 4.86 18.72 -28.14
CA VAL A 151 4.53 17.57 -29.01
C VAL A 151 3.42 17.96 -30.00
N GLN A 152 2.40 18.70 -29.55
CA GLN A 152 1.35 19.24 -30.44
C GLN A 152 1.95 20.14 -31.53
N ASN A 153 2.87 21.02 -31.14
CA ASN A 153 3.56 21.92 -32.09
C ASN A 153 4.47 21.15 -33.06
N LEU A 154 5.15 20.10 -32.59
CA LEU A 154 6.01 19.26 -33.42
C LEU A 154 5.22 18.53 -34.51
N LEU A 155 4.09 17.93 -34.14
CA LEU A 155 3.25 17.16 -35.06
C LEU A 155 2.22 18.02 -35.81
N GLN A 156 2.12 19.30 -35.48
CA GLN A 156 1.06 20.22 -35.95
C GLN A 156 -0.35 19.65 -35.74
N LYS A 157 -0.56 18.88 -34.67
CA LYS A 157 -1.84 18.26 -34.33
C LYS A 157 -2.36 18.78 -33.00
N ARG A 158 -3.66 19.07 -32.94
CA ARG A 158 -4.34 19.43 -31.68
C ARG A 158 -4.43 18.25 -30.72
N SER A 159 -4.57 17.02 -31.21
CA SER A 159 -4.56 15.81 -30.40
C SER A 159 -3.32 14.96 -30.72
N VAL A 160 -2.48 14.74 -29.70
CA VAL A 160 -1.28 13.88 -29.75
C VAL A 160 -1.32 12.80 -28.66
N TYR A 161 -2.46 12.68 -27.96
CA TYR A 161 -2.60 11.83 -26.78
C TYR A 161 -2.43 10.35 -27.10
N ASN A 162 -3.04 9.86 -28.19
CA ASN A 162 -2.95 8.45 -28.57
C ASN A 162 -1.49 8.04 -28.89
N ILE A 163 -0.75 8.92 -29.56
CA ILE A 163 0.67 8.75 -29.87
C ILE A 163 1.47 8.67 -28.57
N LEU A 164 1.28 9.64 -27.67
CA LEU A 164 1.97 9.65 -26.38
C LEU A 164 1.62 8.44 -25.52
N GLN A 165 0.35 8.04 -25.48
CA GLN A 165 -0.10 6.87 -24.72
C GLN A 165 0.53 5.59 -25.26
N LYS A 166 0.61 5.43 -26.59
CA LYS A 166 1.33 4.29 -27.19
C LYS A 166 2.81 4.29 -26.83
N LEU A 167 3.48 5.45 -26.92
CA LEU A 167 4.89 5.59 -26.51
C LEU A 167 5.12 5.31 -25.01
N PHE A 168 4.18 5.68 -24.14
CA PHE A 168 4.22 5.32 -22.72
C PHE A 168 4.02 3.80 -22.52
N ASN A 169 3.03 3.20 -23.19
CA ASN A 169 2.72 1.78 -23.11
C ASN A 169 3.89 0.90 -23.57
N GLU A 170 4.54 1.27 -24.68
CA GLU A 170 5.75 0.60 -25.19
C GLU A 170 7.00 0.92 -24.36
N GLY A 171 6.89 1.82 -23.38
CA GLY A 171 7.99 2.20 -22.50
C GLY A 171 9.07 3.03 -23.18
N ILE A 172 8.77 3.66 -24.32
CA ILE A 172 9.70 4.51 -25.07
C ILE A 172 9.78 5.91 -24.46
N ALA A 173 8.66 6.41 -23.95
CA ALA A 173 8.58 7.68 -23.23
C ALA A 173 8.24 7.44 -21.75
N LEU A 174 8.61 8.39 -20.88
CA LEU A 174 8.32 8.40 -19.46
C LEU A 174 7.73 9.74 -19.01
N SER A 175 6.82 9.72 -18.05
CA SER A 175 6.35 10.93 -17.37
C SER A 175 7.30 11.34 -16.22
N LYS A 176 7.25 12.60 -15.77
CA LYS A 176 8.06 13.08 -14.62
C LYS A 176 7.91 12.23 -13.35
N GLU A 177 6.69 11.75 -13.10
CA GLU A 177 6.38 10.87 -11.96
C GLU A 177 7.08 9.50 -12.09
N GLU A 178 7.27 9.00 -13.31
CA GLU A 178 7.99 7.73 -13.58
C GLU A 178 9.50 7.90 -13.45
N LEU A 179 10.05 9.04 -13.87
CA LEU A 179 11.48 9.33 -13.77
C LEU A 179 12.00 9.35 -12.32
N THR A 180 11.13 9.74 -11.38
CA THR A 180 11.45 9.71 -9.95
C THR A 180 11.44 8.27 -9.39
N LEU A 181 10.66 7.38 -10.00
CA LEU A 181 10.63 5.95 -9.70
C LEU A 181 11.64 5.22 -10.60
N LYS A 182 12.95 5.35 -10.34
CA LYS A 182 14.04 4.68 -11.08
C LYS A 182 13.71 3.20 -11.36
N TYR A 183 13.21 2.90 -12.55
CA TYR A 183 12.90 1.54 -12.99
C TYR A 183 13.91 1.13 -14.06
N LYS A 184 14.62 0.04 -13.80
CA LYS A 184 15.37 -0.71 -14.82
C LYS A 184 14.60 -2.02 -15.08
N PRO A 185 14.10 -2.27 -16.30
CA PRO A 185 13.69 -3.62 -16.68
C PRO A 185 14.91 -4.55 -16.63
N ARG A 186 14.69 -5.83 -16.28
CA ARG A 186 15.74 -6.85 -16.23
C ARG A 186 15.52 -7.81 -17.39
N PHE A 187 16.35 -7.69 -18.41
CA PHE A 187 16.42 -8.65 -19.49
C PHE A 187 17.38 -9.78 -19.10
N GLU A 188 17.00 -11.02 -19.40
CA GLU A 188 17.92 -12.15 -19.32
C GLU A 188 17.99 -12.84 -20.68
N THR A 189 19.17 -13.34 -21.01
CA THR A 189 19.39 -14.09 -22.25
C THR A 189 19.14 -15.56 -21.99
N PHE A 190 18.20 -16.13 -22.73
CA PHE A 190 17.93 -17.55 -22.75
C PHE A 190 18.55 -18.18 -23.99
N ILE A 191 18.95 -19.43 -23.84
CA ILE A 191 19.53 -20.27 -24.87
C ILE A 191 18.52 -21.37 -25.18
N ARG A 192 18.26 -21.62 -26.47
CA ARG A 192 17.46 -22.75 -26.95
C ARG A 192 18.19 -23.48 -28.07
N LEU A 193 18.06 -24.80 -28.15
CA LEU A 193 18.55 -25.58 -29.27
C LEU A 193 17.83 -25.19 -30.57
N ASN A 194 18.59 -25.06 -31.67
CA ASN A 194 18.01 -24.75 -32.97
C ASN A 194 17.06 -25.86 -33.44
N GLU A 195 16.00 -25.51 -34.17
CA GLU A 195 14.96 -26.43 -34.61
C GLU A 195 15.49 -27.58 -35.46
N LYS A 196 16.58 -27.33 -36.22
CA LYS A 196 17.27 -28.34 -37.02
C LYS A 196 17.75 -29.54 -36.20
N TYR A 197 18.20 -29.33 -34.97
CA TYR A 197 18.78 -30.37 -34.11
C TYR A 197 17.78 -30.94 -33.11
N ARG A 198 16.48 -30.73 -33.32
CA ARG A 198 15.43 -31.34 -32.49
C ARG A 198 15.18 -32.81 -32.82
N ASN A 199 15.52 -33.26 -34.02
CA ASN A 199 15.43 -34.67 -34.41
C ASN A 199 16.65 -35.45 -33.89
N GLU A 200 16.44 -36.68 -33.41
CA GLU A 200 17.49 -37.55 -32.85
C GLU A 200 18.60 -37.83 -33.86
N ASP A 201 18.26 -38.07 -35.14
CA ASP A 201 19.25 -38.36 -36.20
C ASP A 201 20.22 -37.20 -36.47
N GLU A 202 19.72 -35.95 -36.45
CA GLU A 202 20.53 -34.75 -36.69
C GLU A 202 21.33 -34.36 -35.44
N LEU A 203 20.80 -34.68 -34.25
CA LEU A 203 21.51 -34.50 -32.99
C LEU A 203 22.69 -35.49 -32.88
N GLU A 204 22.51 -36.75 -33.30
CA GLU A 204 23.56 -37.77 -33.27
C GLU A 204 24.74 -37.39 -34.20
N LYS A 205 24.44 -36.94 -35.42
CA LYS A 205 25.46 -36.38 -36.34
C LYS A 205 26.20 -35.19 -35.73
N LEU A 206 25.48 -34.32 -35.01
CA LEU A 206 26.09 -33.18 -34.34
C LEU A 206 27.08 -33.63 -33.25
N PHE A 207 26.77 -34.68 -32.50
CA PHE A 207 27.69 -35.27 -31.53
C PHE A 207 28.93 -35.88 -32.19
N GLU A 208 28.77 -36.58 -33.32
CA GLU A 208 29.89 -37.13 -34.09
C GLU A 208 30.83 -36.03 -34.61
N GLU A 209 30.27 -34.96 -35.19
CA GLU A 209 31.05 -33.80 -35.68
C GLU A 209 31.77 -33.06 -34.53
N MET A 210 31.20 -33.07 -33.33
CA MET A 210 31.76 -32.39 -32.15
C MET A 210 32.70 -33.24 -31.30
N GLN A 211 32.97 -34.50 -31.65
CA GLN A 211 33.88 -35.38 -30.89
C GLN A 211 35.27 -34.77 -30.64
N ARG A 212 35.76 -33.93 -31.56
CA ARG A 212 37.07 -33.25 -31.44
C ARG A 212 37.04 -31.97 -30.60
N ALA A 213 35.89 -31.58 -30.05
CA ALA A 213 35.68 -30.35 -29.30
C ALA A 213 35.01 -30.64 -27.92
N PRO A 214 35.75 -31.19 -26.94
CA PRO A 214 35.18 -31.70 -25.68
C PRO A 214 34.37 -30.66 -24.91
N LYS A 215 34.82 -29.40 -24.87
CA LYS A 215 34.09 -28.29 -24.21
C LYS A 215 32.76 -27.92 -24.89
N GLN A 216 32.61 -28.17 -26.20
CA GLN A 216 31.35 -27.94 -26.92
C GLN A 216 30.34 -29.05 -26.61
N VAL A 217 30.84 -30.30 -26.53
CA VAL A 217 30.05 -31.47 -26.13
C VAL A 217 29.55 -31.34 -24.70
N GLU A 218 30.40 -30.92 -23.75
CA GLU A 218 30.01 -30.69 -22.35
C GLU A 218 28.89 -29.65 -22.22
N LEU A 219 28.95 -28.56 -23.00
CA LEU A 219 27.91 -27.54 -23.00
C LEU A 219 26.59 -28.07 -23.56
N LEU A 220 26.63 -28.86 -24.63
CA LEU A 220 25.46 -29.49 -25.23
C LEU A 220 24.83 -30.53 -24.27
N LEU A 221 25.64 -31.33 -23.60
CA LEU A 221 25.18 -32.28 -22.57
C LEU A 221 24.56 -31.56 -21.37
N ALA A 222 25.18 -30.48 -20.88
CA ALA A 222 24.62 -29.67 -19.80
C ALA A 222 23.26 -29.06 -20.18
N TYR A 223 23.09 -28.62 -21.43
CA TYR A 223 21.80 -28.15 -21.94
C TYR A 223 20.74 -29.26 -21.90
N MET A 224 21.09 -30.47 -22.34
CA MET A 224 20.18 -31.63 -22.34
C MET A 224 19.84 -32.15 -20.94
N GLN A 225 20.74 -31.97 -19.96
CA GLN A 225 20.47 -32.33 -18.56
C GLN A 225 19.47 -31.38 -17.90
N ILE A 226 19.55 -30.08 -18.21
CA ILE A 226 18.68 -29.06 -17.61
C ILE A 226 17.31 -29.05 -18.29
N GLY A 227 17.25 -29.33 -19.59
CA GLY A 227 16.04 -29.15 -20.39
C GLY A 227 15.57 -30.41 -21.11
N LYS A 228 14.25 -30.68 -21.09
CA LYS A 228 13.60 -31.47 -22.15
C LYS A 228 13.85 -30.77 -23.51
N GLN A 229 13.76 -31.48 -24.64
CA GLN A 229 14.10 -31.04 -26.03
C GLN A 229 13.53 -29.68 -26.53
N ASN A 230 12.83 -28.90 -25.70
CA ASN A 230 12.27 -27.57 -25.99
C ASN A 230 12.47 -26.50 -24.89
N ALA A 231 13.38 -26.69 -23.93
CA ALA A 231 13.54 -25.76 -22.81
C ALA A 231 14.33 -24.49 -23.18
N PHE A 232 13.85 -23.33 -22.72
CA PHE A 232 14.62 -22.09 -22.69
C PHE A 232 15.45 -22.06 -21.41
N ILE A 233 16.78 -22.09 -21.52
CA ILE A 233 17.69 -22.15 -20.36
C ILE A 233 18.46 -20.85 -20.24
N LYS A 234 18.59 -20.31 -19.03
CA LYS A 234 19.33 -19.06 -18.80
C LYS A 234 20.80 -19.25 -19.16
N LYS A 235 21.37 -18.30 -19.91
CA LYS A 235 22.79 -18.31 -20.30
C LYS A 235 23.74 -18.46 -19.11
N ALA A 236 23.47 -17.75 -18.01
CA ALA A 236 24.30 -17.81 -16.80
C ALA A 236 24.24 -19.18 -16.10
N GLU A 237 23.08 -19.84 -16.13
CA GLU A 237 22.87 -21.15 -15.53
C GLU A 237 23.55 -22.24 -16.36
N LEU A 238 23.39 -22.18 -17.68
CA LEU A 238 24.04 -23.10 -18.61
C LEU A 238 25.56 -23.06 -18.49
N LEU A 239 26.16 -21.86 -18.50
CA LEU A 239 27.62 -21.70 -18.39
C LEU A 239 28.17 -22.17 -17.04
N LYS A 240 27.40 -22.00 -15.96
CA LYS A 240 27.78 -22.45 -14.62
C LYS A 240 27.77 -23.98 -14.53
N LEU A 241 26.79 -24.63 -15.13
CA LEU A 241 26.62 -26.07 -15.08
C LEU A 241 27.57 -26.80 -16.03
N SER A 242 27.83 -26.23 -17.21
CA SER A 242 28.81 -26.77 -18.17
C SER A 242 30.27 -26.46 -17.79
N ASN A 243 30.52 -25.60 -16.80
CA ASN A 243 31.85 -25.14 -16.41
C ASN A 243 32.68 -24.60 -17.60
N THR A 244 32.01 -23.91 -18.53
CA THR A 244 32.62 -23.38 -19.77
C THR A 244 32.48 -21.87 -19.89
N ASP A 245 33.39 -21.26 -20.65
CA ASP A 245 33.37 -19.82 -20.93
C ASP A 245 32.33 -19.42 -21.98
N ALA A 246 31.87 -18.16 -21.89
CA ALA A 246 30.92 -17.58 -22.85
C ALA A 246 31.41 -17.60 -24.32
N SER A 247 32.72 -17.73 -24.55
CA SER A 247 33.32 -17.86 -25.87
C SER A 247 32.97 -19.18 -26.58
N VAL A 248 32.74 -20.26 -25.82
CA VAL A 248 32.34 -21.57 -26.36
C VAL A 248 30.88 -21.53 -26.79
N LEU A 249 30.00 -20.97 -25.95
CA LEU A 249 28.60 -20.75 -26.27
C LEU A 249 28.44 -19.87 -27.51
N LYS A 250 29.21 -18.77 -27.60
CA LYS A 250 29.17 -17.87 -28.77
C LYS A 250 29.47 -18.60 -30.07
N ARG A 251 30.48 -19.49 -30.11
CA ARG A 251 30.78 -20.29 -31.30
C ARG A 251 29.64 -21.25 -31.66
N LEU A 252 28.96 -21.82 -30.68
CA LEU A 252 27.81 -22.71 -30.93
C LEU A 252 26.58 -21.94 -31.43
N VAL A 253 26.42 -20.69 -31.00
CA VAL A 253 25.41 -19.77 -31.56
C VAL A 253 25.78 -19.38 -33.00
N GLU A 254 27.05 -19.04 -33.27
CA GLU A 254 27.55 -18.75 -34.63
C GLU A 254 27.40 -19.95 -35.58
N LYS A 255 27.64 -21.17 -35.08
CA LYS A 255 27.40 -22.43 -35.80
C LYS A 255 25.92 -22.81 -35.92
N GLN A 256 24.99 -21.94 -35.52
CA GLN A 256 23.54 -22.19 -35.58
C GLN A 256 23.09 -23.41 -34.78
N VAL A 257 23.86 -23.86 -33.77
CA VAL A 257 23.47 -24.97 -32.89
C VAL A 257 22.51 -24.49 -31.81
N PHE A 258 22.82 -23.33 -31.23
CA PHE A 258 21.96 -22.66 -30.26
C PHE A 258 21.44 -21.32 -30.80
N ILE A 259 20.26 -20.94 -30.35
CA ILE A 259 19.63 -19.63 -30.61
C ILE A 259 19.60 -18.88 -29.28
N GLU A 260 20.15 -17.65 -29.27
CA GLU A 260 20.00 -16.73 -28.14
C GLU A 260 18.69 -15.94 -28.28
N VAL A 261 17.83 -16.02 -27.27
CA VAL A 261 16.60 -15.22 -27.19
C VAL A 261 16.71 -14.32 -25.97
N LYS A 262 16.65 -13.00 -26.20
CA LYS A 262 16.49 -12.03 -25.11
C LYS A 262 15.02 -11.94 -24.78
N SER A 263 14.65 -12.32 -23.56
CA SER A 263 13.30 -12.13 -23.05
C SER A 263 13.35 -11.17 -21.87
N GLU A 264 12.35 -10.29 -21.80
CA GLU A 264 12.08 -9.59 -20.56
C GLU A 264 11.69 -10.64 -19.51
N VAL A 265 12.36 -10.63 -18.37
CA VAL A 265 12.02 -11.54 -17.27
C VAL A 265 11.36 -10.71 -16.20
N SER A 266 10.10 -11.01 -15.92
CA SER A 266 9.45 -10.51 -14.73
C SER A 266 10.34 -10.84 -13.52
N ARG A 267 10.54 -9.87 -12.62
CA ARG A 267 11.30 -10.09 -11.37
C ARG A 267 10.73 -11.23 -10.51
N LEU A 268 9.53 -11.68 -10.84
CA LEU A 268 8.84 -12.82 -10.26
C LEU A 268 8.79 -13.92 -11.34
N GLY A 269 9.80 -14.79 -11.37
CA GLY A 269 10.03 -15.77 -12.43
C GLY A 269 8.81 -16.60 -12.83
N ILE A 270 8.77 -17.00 -14.10
CA ILE A 270 7.83 -18.00 -14.61
C ILE A 270 8.33 -19.36 -14.10
N LEU A 271 7.80 -19.81 -12.96
CA LEU A 271 7.97 -21.19 -12.52
C LEU A 271 6.91 -22.04 -13.22
N GLN A 272 7.34 -23.15 -13.82
CA GLN A 272 6.45 -24.12 -14.44
C GLN A 272 5.42 -24.63 -13.41
N ASN A 273 4.21 -24.89 -13.90
CA ASN A 273 3.04 -25.32 -13.14
C ASN A 273 3.29 -26.63 -12.37
N GLU A 274 3.80 -26.52 -11.14
CA GLU A 274 3.57 -27.52 -10.10
C GLU A 274 2.42 -27.02 -9.24
N VAL A 275 1.19 -27.38 -9.63
CA VAL A 275 0.01 -27.26 -8.76
C VAL A 275 0.26 -28.21 -7.59
N VAL A 276 0.36 -27.67 -6.38
CA VAL A 276 0.53 -28.49 -5.17
C VAL A 276 -0.77 -29.25 -4.91
N GLU A 277 -0.64 -30.53 -4.54
CA GLU A 277 -1.72 -31.44 -4.16
C GLU A 277 -2.68 -30.83 -3.12
N ASN A 278 -3.98 -31.13 -3.28
CA ASN A 278 -5.08 -30.73 -2.41
C ASN A 278 -4.72 -30.89 -0.92
N HIS A 279 -4.73 -29.80 -0.17
CA HIS A 279 -4.63 -29.86 1.28
C HIS A 279 -5.94 -30.40 1.88
N THR A 280 -5.86 -31.45 2.69
CA THR A 280 -6.99 -31.88 3.52
C THR A 280 -7.21 -30.86 4.63
N LEU A 281 -8.38 -30.22 4.64
CA LEU A 281 -8.83 -29.33 5.71
C LEU A 281 -8.97 -30.08 7.04
N SER A 282 -8.63 -29.44 8.15
CA SER A 282 -8.96 -29.97 9.47
C SER A 282 -10.48 -29.91 9.74
N SER A 283 -10.96 -30.69 10.72
CA SER A 283 -12.38 -30.63 11.14
C SER A 283 -12.82 -29.21 11.47
N LEU A 284 -12.02 -28.46 12.24
CA LEU A 284 -12.31 -27.07 12.57
C LEU A 284 -12.37 -26.16 11.33
N GLN A 285 -11.50 -26.38 10.34
CA GLN A 285 -11.50 -25.59 9.10
C GLN A 285 -12.72 -25.92 8.23
N LEU A 286 -13.14 -27.18 8.17
CA LEU A 286 -14.37 -27.61 7.50
C LEU A 286 -15.61 -27.01 8.17
N GLU A 287 -15.71 -27.11 9.50
CA GLU A 287 -16.80 -26.51 10.28
C GLU A 287 -16.86 -25.00 10.08
N SER A 288 -15.70 -24.34 10.09
CA SER A 288 -15.61 -22.89 9.84
C SER A 288 -16.06 -22.53 8.43
N LEU A 289 -15.65 -23.31 7.42
CA LEU A 289 -16.05 -23.10 6.02
C LEU A 289 -17.57 -23.25 5.85
N GLN A 290 -18.16 -24.31 6.41
CA GLN A 290 -19.60 -24.55 6.39
C GLN A 290 -20.38 -23.45 7.12
N SER A 291 -19.88 -23.01 8.28
CA SER A 291 -20.49 -21.92 9.04
C SER A 291 -20.46 -20.58 8.29
N ILE A 292 -19.33 -20.27 7.63
CA ILE A 292 -19.22 -19.09 6.75
C ILE A 292 -20.25 -19.18 5.61
N GLN A 293 -20.37 -20.34 4.96
CA GLN A 293 -21.33 -20.56 3.87
C GLN A 293 -22.78 -20.40 4.34
N SER A 294 -23.14 -20.97 5.49
CA SER A 294 -24.48 -20.81 6.08
C SER A 294 -24.77 -19.35 6.39
N HIS A 295 -23.84 -18.61 7.00
CA HIS A 295 -24.01 -17.18 7.21
C HIS A 295 -24.10 -16.37 5.91
N PHE A 296 -23.54 -16.84 4.81
CA PHE A 296 -23.69 -16.17 3.52
C PHE A 296 -25.08 -16.33 2.90
N GLU A 297 -25.95 -17.17 3.44
CA GLU A 297 -27.35 -17.24 3.01
C GLU A 297 -28.11 -15.96 3.38
N ASP A 298 -27.93 -15.46 4.62
CA ASP A 298 -28.68 -14.31 5.15
C ASP A 298 -27.82 -13.06 5.40
N LYS A 299 -26.49 -13.20 5.51
CA LYS A 299 -25.54 -12.09 5.69
C LYS A 299 -24.70 -11.84 4.44
N GLN A 300 -24.27 -10.60 4.29
CA GLN A 300 -23.31 -10.20 3.27
C GLN A 300 -21.85 -10.33 3.76
N THR A 301 -21.63 -10.11 5.06
CA THR A 301 -20.30 -10.06 5.67
C THR A 301 -20.20 -11.03 6.83
N VAL A 302 -19.09 -11.76 6.90
CA VAL A 302 -18.74 -12.67 7.99
C VAL A 302 -17.40 -12.26 8.58
N LEU A 303 -17.32 -12.17 9.91
CA LEU A 303 -16.09 -12.00 10.66
C LEU A 303 -15.56 -13.39 11.05
N LEU A 304 -14.39 -13.75 10.53
CA LEU A 304 -13.63 -14.93 10.92
C LEU A 304 -12.62 -14.55 12.01
N HIS A 305 -13.01 -14.80 13.25
CA HIS A 305 -12.18 -14.59 14.44
C HIS A 305 -11.37 -15.87 14.73
N GLY A 306 -10.11 -15.91 14.31
CA GLY A 306 -9.28 -17.10 14.47
C GLY A 306 -7.90 -16.77 15.00
N VAL A 307 -7.48 -17.46 16.08
CA VAL A 307 -6.17 -17.24 16.71
C VAL A 307 -5.02 -17.35 15.71
N THR A 308 -3.90 -16.67 15.94
CA THR A 308 -2.72 -16.75 15.06
C THR A 308 -2.26 -18.19 14.90
N GLY A 309 -2.16 -18.68 13.66
CA GLY A 309 -1.81 -20.07 13.37
C GLY A 309 -3.00 -21.04 13.26
N SER A 310 -4.26 -20.59 13.36
CA SER A 310 -5.47 -21.42 13.12
C SER A 310 -5.68 -21.89 11.67
N GLY A 311 -4.92 -21.32 10.72
CA GLY A 311 -5.03 -21.67 9.30
C GLY A 311 -6.10 -20.92 8.52
N LYS A 312 -6.51 -19.71 8.96
CA LYS A 312 -7.47 -18.83 8.25
C LYS A 312 -7.19 -18.69 6.75
N THR A 313 -5.91 -18.56 6.38
CA THR A 313 -5.49 -18.44 4.97
C THR A 313 -5.92 -19.63 4.11
N ILE A 314 -5.96 -20.84 4.67
CA ILE A 314 -6.42 -22.03 3.96
C ILE A 314 -7.94 -21.93 3.72
N VAL A 315 -8.71 -21.54 4.73
CA VAL A 315 -10.17 -21.28 4.60
C VAL A 315 -10.45 -20.22 3.54
N TYR A 316 -9.66 -19.13 3.50
CA TYR A 316 -9.80 -18.11 2.45
C TYR A 316 -9.53 -18.68 1.05
N THR A 317 -8.51 -19.52 0.93
CA THR A 317 -8.12 -20.11 -0.36
C THR A 317 -9.26 -20.98 -0.92
N GLU A 318 -9.90 -21.78 -0.08
CA GLU A 318 -11.06 -22.60 -0.46
C GLU A 318 -12.26 -21.76 -0.88
N LEU A 319 -12.58 -20.71 -0.11
CA LEU A 319 -13.66 -19.79 -0.48
C LEU A 319 -13.40 -19.09 -1.81
N ILE A 320 -12.15 -18.70 -2.06
CA ILE A 320 -11.74 -18.10 -3.33
C ILE A 320 -11.86 -19.13 -4.46
N GLN A 321 -11.40 -20.37 -4.27
CA GLN A 321 -11.51 -21.42 -5.28
C GLN A 321 -12.97 -21.70 -5.66
N GLN A 322 -13.89 -21.78 -4.69
CA GLN A 322 -15.32 -21.94 -4.96
C GLN A 322 -15.86 -20.82 -5.84
N VAL A 323 -15.56 -19.56 -5.51
CA VAL A 323 -16.04 -18.38 -6.26
C VAL A 323 -15.44 -18.34 -7.67
N VAL A 324 -14.16 -18.70 -7.80
CA VAL A 324 -13.48 -18.79 -9.11
C VAL A 324 -14.08 -19.90 -9.97
N SER A 325 -14.44 -21.05 -9.37
CA SER A 325 -15.10 -22.15 -10.08
C SER A 325 -16.48 -21.78 -10.63
N GLU A 326 -17.16 -20.80 -10.01
CA GLU A 326 -18.40 -20.20 -10.53
C GLU A 326 -18.17 -19.17 -11.67
N GLY A 327 -16.93 -18.98 -12.10
CA GLY A 327 -16.54 -18.00 -13.12
C GLY A 327 -16.52 -16.54 -12.63
N LYS A 328 -16.62 -16.32 -11.32
CA LYS A 328 -16.57 -14.99 -10.69
C LYS A 328 -15.12 -14.61 -10.35
N GLN A 329 -14.92 -13.33 -10.07
CA GLN A 329 -13.65 -12.78 -9.60
C GLN A 329 -13.65 -12.68 -8.07
N ALA A 330 -12.48 -12.86 -7.46
CA ALA A 330 -12.28 -12.67 -6.03
C ALA A 330 -11.16 -11.65 -5.77
N LEU A 331 -11.38 -10.78 -4.78
CA LEU A 331 -10.38 -9.83 -4.30
C LEU A 331 -9.88 -10.25 -2.92
N PHE A 332 -8.57 -10.44 -2.79
CA PHE A 332 -7.91 -10.70 -1.51
C PHE A 332 -7.07 -9.49 -1.08
N LEU A 333 -7.57 -8.77 -0.07
CA LEU A 333 -6.92 -7.60 0.52
C LEU A 333 -5.99 -7.99 1.67
N LEU A 334 -4.79 -7.39 1.65
CA LEU A 334 -3.75 -7.55 2.66
C LEU A 334 -3.26 -6.19 3.19
N PRO A 335 -2.76 -6.12 4.44
CA PRO A 335 -2.27 -4.87 5.01
C PRO A 335 -0.88 -4.49 4.46
N GLU A 336 -0.88 -3.49 3.58
CA GLU A 336 0.30 -2.84 3.00
C GLU A 336 1.28 -3.75 2.21
N ILE A 337 2.04 -3.10 1.33
CA ILE A 337 2.80 -3.68 0.22
C ILE A 337 4.21 -4.09 0.65
N ALA A 338 4.27 -4.76 1.78
CA ALA A 338 5.37 -5.64 2.13
C ALA A 338 4.80 -7.05 2.02
N LEU A 339 4.25 -7.35 0.83
CA LEU A 339 3.81 -8.69 0.48
C LEU A 339 4.93 -9.64 0.86
N THR A 340 4.66 -10.60 1.73
CA THR A 340 5.59 -11.70 1.86
C THR A 340 5.57 -12.38 0.49
N ALA A 341 6.69 -12.33 -0.23
CA ALA A 341 6.86 -13.09 -1.46
C ALA A 341 6.41 -14.54 -1.24
N GLN A 342 6.56 -15.04 -0.02
CA GLN A 342 5.99 -16.27 0.51
C GLN A 342 4.47 -16.44 0.30
N LEU A 343 3.61 -15.50 0.72
CA LEU A 343 2.16 -15.63 0.53
C LEU A 343 1.78 -15.56 -0.96
N ILE A 344 2.42 -14.66 -1.72
CA ILE A 344 2.23 -14.60 -3.18
C ILE A 344 2.63 -15.91 -3.84
N ASN A 345 3.83 -16.42 -3.54
CA ASN A 345 4.35 -17.65 -4.13
C ASN A 345 3.47 -18.84 -3.73
N ARG A 346 3.01 -18.87 -2.48
CA ARG A 346 2.07 -19.89 -2.01
C ARG A 346 0.74 -19.82 -2.77
N LEU A 347 0.15 -18.64 -2.93
CA LEU A 347 -1.11 -18.49 -3.65
C LEU A 347 -0.96 -18.71 -5.16
N ARG A 348 0.18 -18.36 -5.76
CA ARG A 348 0.51 -18.70 -7.15
C ARG A 348 0.55 -20.21 -7.39
N LYS A 349 1.01 -21.00 -6.41
CA LYS A 349 0.94 -22.47 -6.51
C LYS A 349 -0.51 -23.00 -6.55
N PHE A 350 -1.47 -22.29 -5.96
CA PHE A 350 -2.89 -22.67 -5.97
C PHE A 350 -3.63 -22.19 -7.22
N PHE A 351 -3.37 -20.96 -7.66
CA PHE A 351 -4.18 -20.28 -8.70
C PHE A 351 -3.44 -20.11 -10.05
N GLY A 352 -2.19 -20.55 -10.15
CA GLY A 352 -1.40 -20.51 -11.38
C GLY A 352 -1.29 -19.11 -11.98
N ASN A 353 -1.65 -18.97 -13.26
CA ASN A 353 -1.59 -17.71 -14.01
C ASN A 353 -2.84 -16.83 -13.86
N GLU A 354 -3.90 -17.31 -13.20
CA GLU A 354 -5.16 -16.56 -13.04
C GLU A 354 -5.11 -15.51 -11.92
N ILE A 355 -3.98 -15.44 -11.21
CA ILE A 355 -3.73 -14.54 -10.09
C ILE A 355 -3.03 -13.25 -10.54
N GLY A 356 -3.69 -12.11 -10.32
CA GLY A 356 -3.10 -10.78 -10.47
C GLY A 356 -2.67 -10.19 -9.13
N ILE A 357 -1.66 -9.32 -9.13
CA ILE A 357 -1.17 -8.64 -7.93
C ILE A 357 -1.20 -7.14 -8.18
N TYR A 358 -1.87 -6.37 -7.33
CA TYR A 358 -2.04 -4.94 -7.53
C TYR A 358 -1.72 -4.11 -6.29
N HIS A 359 -0.81 -3.16 -6.46
CA HIS A 359 -0.39 -2.28 -5.38
C HIS A 359 0.25 -0.97 -5.87
N SER A 360 0.24 0.07 -5.03
CA SER A 360 0.73 1.41 -5.43
C SER A 360 2.22 1.49 -5.80
N LYS A 361 3.05 0.55 -5.35
CA LYS A 361 4.49 0.48 -5.71
C LYS A 361 4.78 -0.12 -7.10
N PHE A 362 3.80 -0.67 -7.83
CA PHE A 362 4.01 -1.15 -9.21
C PHE A 362 4.29 0.04 -10.12
N ASN A 363 5.01 -0.19 -11.23
CA ASN A 363 5.17 0.84 -12.23
C ASN A 363 3.83 1.14 -12.91
N LEU A 364 3.80 2.22 -13.67
CA LEU A 364 2.57 2.74 -14.27
C LEU A 364 2.00 1.84 -15.36
N ASN A 365 2.86 1.32 -16.23
CA ASN A 365 2.45 0.41 -17.30
C ASN A 365 1.87 -0.90 -16.74
N GLU A 366 2.50 -1.49 -15.72
CA GLU A 366 2.01 -2.68 -15.00
C GLU A 366 0.61 -2.40 -14.40
N ARG A 367 0.39 -1.22 -13.81
CA ARG A 367 -0.91 -0.85 -13.25
C ARG A 367 -1.99 -0.67 -14.31
N VAL A 368 -1.64 -0.13 -15.48
CA VAL A 368 -2.56 0.01 -16.62
C VAL A 368 -2.89 -1.37 -17.20
N GLU A 369 -1.89 -2.23 -17.40
CA GLU A 369 -2.08 -3.60 -17.88
C GLU A 369 -3.01 -4.39 -16.94
N ILE A 370 -2.76 -4.35 -15.63
CA ILE A 370 -3.63 -5.00 -14.65
C ILE A 370 -5.05 -4.44 -14.70
N TRP A 371 -5.21 -3.13 -14.91
CA TRP A 371 -6.53 -2.50 -15.06
C TRP A 371 -7.32 -3.15 -16.20
N HIS A 372 -6.71 -3.26 -17.38
CA HIS A 372 -7.34 -3.90 -18.54
C HIS A 372 -7.62 -5.39 -18.31
N LYS A 373 -6.66 -6.13 -17.74
CA LYS A 373 -6.84 -7.56 -17.45
C LYS A 373 -7.98 -7.83 -16.47
N VAL A 374 -8.17 -6.97 -15.46
CA VAL A 374 -9.28 -7.07 -14.52
C VAL A 374 -10.61 -6.72 -15.19
N LEU A 375 -10.63 -5.66 -16.02
CA LEU A 375 -11.81 -5.24 -16.80
C LEU A 375 -12.28 -6.34 -17.76
N ASN A 376 -11.34 -6.98 -18.45
CA ASN A 376 -11.60 -8.08 -19.37
C ASN A 376 -11.97 -9.39 -18.65
N GLY A 377 -11.68 -9.50 -17.35
CA GLY A 377 -11.93 -10.70 -16.56
C GLY A 377 -10.90 -11.81 -16.75
N GLU A 378 -9.69 -11.46 -17.21
CA GLU A 378 -8.54 -12.34 -17.37
C GLU A 378 -7.97 -12.77 -16.01
N TYR A 379 -7.95 -11.86 -15.03
CA TYR A 379 -7.63 -12.21 -13.65
C TYR A 379 -8.88 -12.63 -12.87
N LYS A 380 -8.90 -13.88 -12.42
CA LYS A 380 -9.96 -14.43 -11.56
C LYS A 380 -9.71 -14.15 -10.08
N VAL A 381 -8.44 -14.14 -9.68
CA VAL A 381 -8.06 -13.80 -8.31
C VAL A 381 -7.16 -12.58 -8.34
N LEU A 382 -7.49 -11.57 -7.55
CA LEU A 382 -6.63 -10.41 -7.40
C LEU A 382 -6.18 -10.26 -5.96
N LEU A 383 -4.86 -10.24 -5.75
CA LEU A 383 -4.26 -9.88 -4.47
C LEU A 383 -3.89 -8.42 -4.51
N GLY A 384 -4.22 -7.67 -3.46
CA GLY A 384 -3.82 -6.28 -3.43
C GLY A 384 -3.86 -5.61 -2.07
N ALA A 385 -3.28 -4.42 -2.02
CA ALA A 385 -3.50 -3.51 -0.91
C ALA A 385 -4.81 -2.73 -1.12
N ARG A 386 -5.12 -1.80 -0.21
CA ARG A 386 -6.31 -0.93 -0.26
C ARG A 386 -6.67 -0.35 -1.65
N SER A 387 -5.68 0.00 -2.48
CA SER A 387 -5.92 0.58 -3.81
C SER A 387 -6.59 -0.37 -4.80
N ALA A 388 -6.56 -1.68 -4.55
CA ALA A 388 -7.22 -2.68 -5.40
C ALA A 388 -8.75 -2.57 -5.38
N LEU A 389 -9.32 -1.86 -4.39
CA LEU A 389 -10.75 -1.55 -4.33
C LEU A 389 -11.24 -0.64 -5.46
N PHE A 390 -10.34 0.03 -6.17
CA PHE A 390 -10.69 0.90 -7.29
C PHE A 390 -10.73 0.20 -8.64
N LEU A 391 -10.31 -1.06 -8.73
CA LEU A 391 -10.18 -1.76 -10.00
C LEU A 391 -11.54 -2.14 -10.63
N PRO A 392 -11.58 -2.29 -11.96
CA PRO A 392 -12.81 -2.49 -12.73
C PRO A 392 -13.26 -3.95 -12.74
N TYR A 393 -13.68 -4.50 -11.60
CA TYR A 393 -14.15 -5.89 -11.57
C TYR A 393 -15.41 -6.07 -12.42
N LYS A 394 -15.38 -7.06 -13.31
CA LYS A 394 -16.51 -7.42 -14.18
C LYS A 394 -17.58 -8.20 -13.42
N ASN A 395 -17.15 -9.19 -12.62
CA ASN A 395 -18.06 -10.07 -11.87
C ASN A 395 -17.47 -10.47 -10.52
N LEU A 396 -17.36 -9.50 -9.59
CA LEU A 396 -16.81 -9.74 -8.26
C LEU A 396 -17.79 -10.57 -7.42
N GLY A 397 -17.34 -11.74 -6.94
CA GLY A 397 -18.14 -12.65 -6.11
C GLY A 397 -17.75 -12.66 -4.63
N LEU A 398 -16.48 -12.36 -4.32
CA LEU A 398 -15.96 -12.40 -2.96
C LEU A 398 -14.86 -11.36 -2.74
N ILE A 399 -14.89 -10.73 -1.57
CA ILE A 399 -13.78 -9.94 -1.05
C ILE A 399 -13.33 -10.52 0.30
N VAL A 400 -12.06 -10.89 0.40
CA VAL A 400 -11.43 -11.30 1.65
C VAL A 400 -10.56 -10.14 2.13
N VAL A 401 -10.70 -9.74 3.39
CA VAL A 401 -9.85 -8.72 4.04
C VAL A 401 -9.09 -9.39 5.18
N ASP A 402 -7.81 -9.70 4.97
CA ASP A 402 -6.99 -10.25 6.06
C ASP A 402 -6.52 -9.15 7.01
N GLU A 403 -6.33 -9.52 8.26
CA GLU A 403 -5.94 -8.62 9.35
C GLU A 403 -6.75 -7.33 9.33
N GLU A 404 -8.08 -7.44 9.28
CA GLU A 404 -9.01 -6.32 9.07
C GLU A 404 -8.84 -5.15 10.06
N HIS A 405 -8.29 -5.42 11.25
CA HIS A 405 -7.98 -4.41 12.27
C HIS A 405 -6.80 -3.49 11.90
N ASP A 406 -6.02 -3.83 10.88
CA ASP A 406 -4.78 -3.12 10.56
C ASP A 406 -5.04 -1.68 10.08
N ASN A 407 -4.34 -0.73 10.71
CA ASN A 407 -4.52 0.70 10.44
C ASN A 407 -4.05 1.14 9.04
N SER A 408 -3.30 0.31 8.29
CA SER A 408 -2.90 0.61 6.91
C SER A 408 -4.09 0.67 5.94
N TYR A 409 -5.22 0.05 6.30
CA TYR A 409 -6.45 0.15 5.54
C TYR A 409 -7.07 1.56 5.55
N LYS A 410 -6.78 2.39 6.56
CA LYS A 410 -7.21 3.79 6.61
C LYS A 410 -6.23 4.67 5.85
N GLN A 411 -6.70 5.36 4.82
CA GLN A 411 -5.93 6.42 4.18
C GLN A 411 -6.01 7.71 4.98
N THR A 412 -4.87 8.36 5.19
CA THR A 412 -4.76 9.64 5.88
C THR A 412 -4.68 10.80 4.88
N ASP A 413 -3.72 10.77 3.95
CA ASP A 413 -3.60 11.76 2.87
C ASP A 413 -3.02 11.14 1.60
N PRO A 414 -3.24 11.76 0.42
CA PRO A 414 -4.24 12.82 0.16
C PRO A 414 -5.69 12.26 0.24
N PRO A 415 -6.74 13.11 0.07
CA PRO A 415 -8.12 12.64 -0.15
C PRO A 415 -8.18 11.48 -1.17
N PRO A 416 -9.06 10.49 -0.97
CA PRO A 416 -10.33 10.58 -0.24
C PRO A 416 -10.34 10.09 1.23
N ARG A 417 -9.19 9.79 1.84
CA ARG A 417 -9.09 9.37 3.27
C ARG A 417 -10.01 8.21 3.67
N TYR A 418 -10.27 7.31 2.72
CA TYR A 418 -11.23 6.23 2.90
C TYR A 418 -10.68 5.15 3.84
N GLN A 419 -11.61 4.41 4.46
CA GLN A 419 -11.32 3.20 5.22
C GLN A 419 -11.57 2.00 4.31
N ALA A 420 -10.51 1.29 3.92
CA ALA A 420 -10.58 0.24 2.91
C ALA A 420 -11.48 -0.94 3.33
N ARG A 421 -11.49 -1.32 4.61
CA ARG A 421 -12.39 -2.35 5.14
C ARG A 421 -13.86 -2.00 4.89
N ASP A 422 -14.27 -0.81 5.29
CA ASP A 422 -15.66 -0.38 5.16
C ASP A 422 -16.03 -0.18 3.69
N THR A 423 -15.08 0.33 2.90
CA THR A 423 -15.21 0.48 1.43
C THR A 423 -15.34 -0.87 0.73
N ALA A 424 -14.64 -1.92 1.19
CA ALA A 424 -14.78 -3.27 0.67
C ALA A 424 -16.20 -3.83 0.86
N ILE A 425 -16.79 -3.60 2.04
CA ILE A 425 -18.17 -4.03 2.33
C ILE A 425 -19.16 -3.35 1.37
N MET A 426 -18.97 -2.06 1.12
CA MET A 426 -19.84 -1.30 0.21
C MET A 426 -19.63 -1.69 -1.26
N LEU A 427 -18.38 -1.91 -1.68
CA LEU A 427 -18.08 -2.41 -3.02
C LEU A 427 -18.73 -3.77 -3.24
N ALA A 428 -18.58 -4.69 -2.28
CA ALA A 428 -19.21 -6.00 -2.36
C ALA A 428 -20.74 -5.89 -2.46
N GLN A 429 -21.36 -4.98 -1.71
CA GLN A 429 -22.80 -4.76 -1.77
C GLN A 429 -23.24 -4.31 -3.17
N MET A 430 -22.47 -3.44 -3.82
CA MET A 430 -22.76 -2.94 -5.16
C MET A 430 -22.60 -4.01 -6.25
N HIS A 431 -21.76 -5.02 -6.01
CA HIS A 431 -21.58 -6.18 -6.90
C HIS A 431 -22.47 -7.38 -6.55
N GLY A 432 -23.15 -7.37 -5.39
CA GLY A 432 -23.81 -8.57 -4.86
C GLY A 432 -22.84 -9.64 -4.34
N ALA A 433 -21.59 -9.25 -4.08
CA ALA A 433 -20.52 -10.10 -3.58
C ALA A 433 -20.61 -10.33 -2.06
N LYS A 434 -19.93 -11.37 -1.57
CA LYS A 434 -19.76 -11.65 -0.14
C LYS A 434 -18.44 -11.09 0.39
N VAL A 435 -18.36 -10.89 1.70
CA VAL A 435 -17.15 -10.39 2.37
C VAL A 435 -16.75 -11.26 3.56
N VAL A 436 -15.48 -11.64 3.61
CA VAL A 436 -14.86 -12.23 4.81
C VAL A 436 -13.89 -11.23 5.41
N LEU A 437 -14.12 -10.88 6.67
CA LEU A 437 -13.17 -10.11 7.48
C LEU A 437 -12.40 -11.07 8.35
N GLY A 438 -11.08 -11.11 8.17
CA GLY A 438 -10.20 -12.04 8.83
C GLY A 438 -9.39 -11.39 9.94
N SER A 439 -9.40 -11.94 11.15
CA SER A 439 -8.44 -11.49 12.17
C SER A 439 -8.27 -12.46 13.34
N ALA A 440 -7.07 -12.43 13.95
CA ALA A 440 -6.83 -12.99 15.28
C ALA A 440 -7.20 -12.02 16.41
N THR A 441 -7.20 -10.71 16.14
CA THR A 441 -7.52 -9.65 17.10
C THR A 441 -8.43 -8.64 16.42
N PRO A 442 -9.72 -8.98 16.19
CA PRO A 442 -10.65 -8.14 15.45
C PRO A 442 -10.72 -6.71 16.00
N SER A 443 -11.05 -5.76 15.13
CA SER A 443 -11.35 -4.41 15.58
C SER A 443 -12.61 -4.41 16.45
N VAL A 444 -12.66 -3.51 17.42
CA VAL A 444 -13.84 -3.38 18.30
C VAL A 444 -15.11 -3.09 17.48
N GLU A 445 -15.00 -2.34 16.38
CA GLU A 445 -16.13 -2.11 15.46
C GLU A 445 -16.61 -3.37 14.73
N SER A 446 -15.69 -4.19 14.23
CA SER A 446 -16.03 -5.44 13.53
C SER A 446 -16.68 -6.44 14.49
N MET A 447 -16.12 -6.60 15.68
CA MET A 447 -16.69 -7.45 16.73
C MET A 447 -18.05 -6.93 17.20
N PHE A 448 -18.23 -5.62 17.32
CA PHE A 448 -19.53 -5.03 17.68
C PHE A 448 -20.61 -5.30 16.64
N ASN A 449 -20.29 -5.15 15.35
CA ASN A 449 -21.24 -5.45 14.27
C ASN A 449 -21.57 -6.95 14.21
N ALA A 450 -20.60 -7.82 14.47
CA ALA A 450 -20.82 -9.27 14.56
C ALA A 450 -21.73 -9.64 15.74
N LYS A 451 -21.45 -9.12 16.96
CA LYS A 451 -22.29 -9.35 18.15
C LYS A 451 -23.71 -8.79 18.03
N ARG A 452 -23.92 -7.76 17.21
CA ARG A 452 -25.27 -7.23 16.88
C ARG A 452 -25.96 -7.97 15.72
N SER A 453 -25.42 -9.11 15.28
CA SER A 453 -25.94 -9.91 14.16
C SER A 453 -26.00 -9.16 12.82
N LYS A 454 -25.25 -8.06 12.68
CA LYS A 454 -25.07 -7.37 11.39
C LYS A 454 -24.10 -8.13 10.50
N TYR A 455 -23.05 -8.72 11.10
CA TYR A 455 -22.16 -9.67 10.44
C TYR A 455 -22.42 -11.08 11.00
N GLY A 456 -22.10 -12.11 10.22
CA GLY A 456 -21.92 -13.46 10.78
C GLY A 456 -20.63 -13.50 11.61
N LEU A 457 -20.58 -14.33 12.65
CA LEU A 457 -19.40 -14.53 13.48
C LEU A 457 -19.00 -16.00 13.44
N VAL A 458 -17.77 -16.27 13.00
CA VAL A 458 -17.20 -17.62 12.99
C VAL A 458 -15.91 -17.59 13.79
N GLU A 459 -15.80 -18.46 14.79
CA GLU A 459 -14.66 -18.49 15.71
C GLU A 459 -13.80 -19.74 15.51
N MET A 460 -12.48 -19.54 15.38
CA MET A 460 -11.47 -20.61 15.32
C MET A 460 -10.56 -20.50 16.54
N ASN A 461 -10.97 -21.14 17.64
CA ASN A 461 -10.35 -20.97 18.95
C ASN A 461 -9.08 -21.83 19.17
N SER A 462 -8.77 -22.78 18.27
CA SER A 462 -7.56 -23.59 18.36
C SER A 462 -6.58 -23.29 17.22
N ARG A 463 -5.28 -23.41 17.52
CA ARG A 463 -4.22 -23.36 16.50
C ARG A 463 -4.23 -24.63 15.65
N PHE A 464 -3.73 -24.52 14.43
CA PHE A 464 -3.42 -25.66 13.58
C PHE A 464 -2.10 -26.27 14.07
N GLY A 465 -2.14 -27.49 14.62
CA GLY A 465 -0.99 -28.21 15.21
C GLY A 465 -0.81 -28.01 16.73
N ASN A 466 0.22 -28.64 17.32
CA ASN A 466 0.50 -28.70 18.78
C ASN A 466 1.26 -27.46 19.36
N ALA A 467 1.29 -26.31 18.68
CA ALA A 467 2.14 -25.19 19.08
C ALA A 467 1.59 -24.40 20.29
N SER A 468 2.36 -24.33 21.39
CA SER A 468 2.03 -23.59 22.61
C SER A 468 2.15 -22.06 22.44
N LEU A 469 1.50 -21.30 23.33
CA LEU A 469 1.70 -19.85 23.42
C LEU A 469 3.09 -19.55 24.00
N PRO A 470 3.79 -18.51 23.52
CA PRO A 470 5.08 -18.14 24.08
C PRO A 470 4.92 -17.64 25.52
N SER A 471 5.93 -17.84 26.36
CA SER A 471 5.93 -17.27 27.71
C SER A 471 6.18 -15.77 27.64
N ILE A 472 5.30 -14.98 28.25
CA ILE A 472 5.41 -13.51 28.28
C ILE A 472 5.89 -13.08 29.67
N GLU A 473 7.01 -12.37 29.71
CA GLU A 473 7.65 -11.85 30.92
C GLU A 473 7.65 -10.31 30.88
N LEU A 474 7.28 -9.69 32.00
CA LEU A 474 7.24 -8.22 32.12
C LEU A 474 8.43 -7.73 32.95
N VAL A 475 9.20 -6.81 32.39
CA VAL A 475 10.33 -6.18 33.08
C VAL A 475 9.96 -4.78 33.54
N ASN A 476 10.07 -4.53 34.84
CA ASN A 476 9.86 -3.21 35.42
C ASN A 476 11.10 -2.32 35.26
N MET A 477 11.05 -1.44 34.26
CA MET A 477 12.17 -0.55 33.95
C MET A 477 12.46 0.49 35.04
N LYS A 478 11.50 0.83 35.92
CA LYS A 478 11.76 1.74 37.06
C LYS A 478 12.60 1.05 38.13
N ILE A 479 12.31 -0.21 38.41
CA ILE A 479 13.03 -1.00 39.42
C ILE A 479 14.43 -1.33 38.89
N ALA A 480 14.53 -1.85 37.66
CA ALA A 480 15.80 -2.17 37.02
C ALA A 480 16.75 -0.96 36.96
N ARG A 481 16.24 0.25 36.64
CA ARG A 481 17.06 1.48 36.68
C ARG A 481 17.59 1.80 38.07
N LYS A 482 16.77 1.64 39.12
CA LYS A 482 17.20 1.86 40.52
C LYS A 482 18.26 0.86 40.95
N GLN A 483 18.18 -0.38 40.47
CA GLN A 483 19.15 -1.44 40.73
C GLN A 483 20.39 -1.38 39.83
N LYS A 484 20.47 -0.41 38.92
CA LYS A 484 21.55 -0.28 37.91
C LYS A 484 21.63 -1.49 36.95
N GLU A 485 20.50 -2.15 36.71
CA GLU A 485 20.35 -3.29 35.81
C GLU A 485 19.82 -2.87 34.42
N VAL A 486 20.08 -1.63 34.01
CA VAL A 486 19.70 -1.10 32.71
C VAL A 486 20.94 -0.57 32.01
N LYS A 487 21.18 -1.07 30.79
CA LYS A 487 22.27 -0.65 29.89
C LYS A 487 21.65 -0.08 28.62
N GLY A 488 21.85 1.21 28.38
CA GLY A 488 21.21 1.90 27.26
C GLY A 488 19.68 1.79 27.34
N ASN A 489 19.08 1.22 26.30
CA ASN A 489 17.64 0.96 26.24
C ASN A 489 17.20 -0.41 26.79
N PHE A 490 18.14 -1.27 27.21
CA PHE A 490 17.85 -2.66 27.57
C PHE A 490 17.97 -2.91 29.07
N SER A 491 17.03 -3.67 29.62
CA SER A 491 17.22 -4.37 30.89
C SER A 491 18.25 -5.49 30.75
N GLN A 492 18.97 -5.76 31.84
CA GLN A 492 19.92 -6.87 31.91
C GLN A 492 19.24 -8.20 31.56
N GLU A 493 18.02 -8.43 32.05
CA GLU A 493 17.21 -9.61 31.73
C GLU A 493 16.96 -9.81 30.21
N LEU A 494 16.73 -8.73 29.46
CA LEU A 494 16.57 -8.83 28.00
C LEU A 494 17.90 -9.19 27.33
N LEU A 495 19.01 -8.57 27.76
CA LEU A 495 20.35 -8.88 27.22
C LEU A 495 20.77 -10.32 27.51
N ASP A 496 20.49 -10.83 28.71
CA ASP A 496 20.81 -12.21 29.10
C ASP A 496 20.03 -13.22 28.25
N ASN A 497 18.74 -12.96 28.01
CA ASN A 497 17.93 -13.81 27.13
C ASN A 497 18.37 -13.71 25.66
N ILE A 498 18.80 -12.54 25.18
CA ILE A 498 19.40 -12.40 23.84
C ILE A 498 20.64 -13.28 23.73
N GLN A 499 21.56 -13.18 24.69
CA GLN A 499 22.79 -13.99 24.71
C GLN A 499 22.48 -15.48 24.73
N HIS A 500 21.48 -15.91 25.51
CA HIS A 500 21.04 -17.30 25.55
C HIS A 500 20.51 -17.79 24.19
N GLN A 501 19.68 -17.00 23.50
CA GLN A 501 19.21 -17.37 22.16
C GLN A 501 20.35 -17.47 21.14
N LEU A 502 21.29 -16.52 21.18
CA LEU A 502 22.45 -16.54 20.30
C LEU A 502 23.32 -17.79 20.52
N ASN A 503 23.48 -18.23 21.77
CA ASN A 503 24.20 -19.46 22.11
C ASN A 503 23.50 -20.72 21.58
N GLU A 504 22.16 -20.72 21.58
CA GLU A 504 21.35 -21.81 20.99
C GLU A 504 21.24 -21.72 19.45
N LYS A 505 21.92 -20.76 18.81
CA LYS A 505 21.82 -20.47 17.37
C LYS A 505 20.38 -20.16 16.93
N LYS A 506 19.59 -19.57 17.82
CA LYS A 506 18.24 -19.07 17.57
C LYS A 506 18.28 -17.57 17.29
N GLN A 507 17.25 -17.08 16.63
CA GLN A 507 17.14 -15.69 16.21
C GLN A 507 16.30 -14.88 17.20
N THR A 508 16.56 -13.57 17.27
CA THR A 508 15.81 -12.63 18.11
C THR A 508 15.18 -11.53 17.28
N ILE A 509 13.96 -11.14 17.64
CA ILE A 509 13.29 -9.94 17.13
C ILE A 509 13.25 -8.87 18.22
N LEU A 510 13.68 -7.66 17.90
CA LEU A 510 13.56 -6.48 18.77
C LEU A 510 12.58 -5.49 18.16
N PHE A 511 11.46 -5.29 18.85
CA PHE A 511 10.37 -4.43 18.40
C PHE A 511 10.37 -3.09 19.12
N LEU A 512 10.28 -2.01 18.35
CA LEU A 512 10.13 -0.65 18.85
C LEU A 512 8.96 0.04 18.13
N ASN A 513 7.99 0.56 18.89
CA ASN A 513 6.92 1.37 18.29
C ASN A 513 7.41 2.80 18.02
N ARG A 514 7.68 3.11 16.74
CA ARG A 514 8.28 4.38 16.29
C ARG A 514 7.29 5.43 15.77
N ARG A 515 5.96 5.24 15.85
CA ARG A 515 5.04 6.26 15.31
C ARG A 515 5.21 7.61 16.03
N GLY A 516 5.73 8.62 15.32
CA GLY A 516 5.63 10.03 15.70
C GLY A 516 6.90 10.77 16.17
N TYR A 517 8.05 10.11 16.34
CA TYR A 517 9.27 10.81 16.79
C TYR A 517 10.48 10.39 15.96
N ALA A 518 10.96 11.33 15.15
CA ALA A 518 12.16 11.19 14.35
C ALA A 518 13.36 11.79 15.09
N GLU A 519 14.59 11.33 14.80
CA GLU A 519 15.81 11.86 15.41
C GLU A 519 15.88 13.37 15.23
N TYR A 520 16.13 14.15 16.27
CA TYR A 520 16.21 15.61 16.22
C TYR A 520 17.44 16.11 16.97
N GLN A 521 18.03 17.21 16.52
CA GLN A 521 19.14 17.83 17.24
C GLN A 521 18.61 18.64 18.42
N LYS A 522 19.23 18.47 19.60
CA LYS A 522 18.97 19.30 20.78
C LYS A 522 20.27 19.69 21.50
N CYS A 523 20.24 20.77 22.27
CA CYS A 523 21.33 21.17 23.15
C CYS A 523 21.21 20.51 24.51
N THR A 524 22.26 19.87 25.02
CA THR A 524 22.23 19.22 26.36
C THR A 524 22.36 20.21 27.51
N THR A 525 22.81 21.44 27.24
CA THR A 525 22.99 22.48 28.28
C THR A 525 21.75 23.34 28.49
N CYS A 526 20.97 23.62 27.43
CA CYS A 526 19.81 24.51 27.52
C CYS A 526 18.52 23.90 26.93
N ASP A 527 18.53 22.61 26.57
CA ASP A 527 17.41 21.87 25.98
C ASP A 527 16.80 22.47 24.71
N TYR A 528 17.48 23.41 24.06
CA TYR A 528 17.04 23.98 22.80
C TYR A 528 16.97 22.91 21.70
N VAL A 529 15.77 22.71 21.14
CA VAL A 529 15.49 21.78 20.03
C VAL A 529 15.44 22.55 18.72
N TYR A 530 16.05 21.98 17.68
CA TYR A 530 16.03 22.59 16.34
C TYR A 530 14.66 22.38 15.67
N MET A 531 13.91 23.47 15.53
CA MET A 531 12.55 23.48 14.98
C MET A 531 12.52 23.93 13.51
N CYS A 532 11.51 23.48 12.77
CA CYS A 532 11.30 23.95 11.41
C CYS A 532 10.79 25.40 11.38
N LYS A 533 11.32 26.23 10.46
CA LYS A 533 10.83 27.61 10.28
C LYS A 533 9.42 27.67 9.68
N ASN A 534 9.08 26.66 8.88
CA ASN A 534 7.82 26.59 8.13
C ASN A 534 6.72 25.77 8.83
N CYS A 535 7.09 24.93 9.79
CA CYS A 535 6.18 24.00 10.47
C CYS A 535 6.46 24.00 11.97
N ASP A 536 5.45 23.82 12.81
CA ASP A 536 5.63 23.74 14.27
C ASP A 536 6.00 22.32 14.70
N VAL A 537 7.15 21.86 14.21
CA VAL A 537 7.69 20.52 14.44
C VAL A 537 9.21 20.59 14.57
N SER A 538 9.79 19.65 15.30
CA SER A 538 11.23 19.45 15.30
C SER A 538 11.73 18.98 13.93
N LEU A 539 12.93 19.42 13.55
CA LEU A 539 13.58 18.94 12.34
C LEU A 539 14.13 17.54 12.56
N THR A 540 13.93 16.68 11.56
CA THR A 540 14.42 15.31 11.55
C THR A 540 15.83 15.25 11.01
N TYR A 541 16.76 14.64 11.73
CA TYR A 541 18.10 14.39 11.25
C TYR A 541 18.10 13.24 10.25
N HIS A 542 18.62 13.51 9.04
CA HIS A 542 18.88 12.50 8.02
C HIS A 542 20.37 12.22 7.94
N LYS A 543 20.83 11.09 8.50
CA LYS A 543 22.24 10.66 8.49
C LYS A 543 22.86 10.66 7.10
N TYR A 544 22.19 10.08 6.09
CA TYR A 544 22.74 9.98 4.73
C TYR A 544 22.98 11.33 4.04
N LEU A 545 22.16 12.35 4.37
CA LEU A 545 22.28 13.69 3.80
C LEU A 545 23.10 14.62 4.69
N HIS A 546 23.46 14.18 5.91
CA HIS A 546 24.04 14.99 6.98
C HIS A 546 23.32 16.33 7.19
N LYS A 547 21.97 16.30 7.19
CA LYS A 547 21.12 17.49 7.30
C LYS A 547 19.91 17.24 8.19
N LEU A 548 19.41 18.32 8.79
CA LEU A 548 18.11 18.40 9.44
C LEU A 548 17.05 18.70 8.37
N VAL A 549 15.98 17.91 8.29
CA VAL A 549 14.92 18.03 7.28
C VAL A 549 13.56 17.98 7.95
N CYS A 550 12.64 18.83 7.49
CA CYS A 550 11.24 18.76 7.85
C CYS A 550 10.49 17.86 6.85
N HIS A 551 9.92 16.75 7.31
CA HIS A 551 9.13 15.85 6.45
C HIS A 551 7.79 16.44 5.98
N TYR A 552 7.31 17.49 6.64
CA TYR A 552 6.04 18.13 6.30
C TYR A 552 6.15 19.15 5.16
N CYS A 553 7.26 19.90 5.08
CA CYS A 553 7.43 20.95 4.06
C CYS A 553 8.71 20.82 3.22
N GLY A 554 9.58 19.86 3.53
CA GLY A 554 10.85 19.68 2.85
C GLY A 554 11.93 20.70 3.19
N TYR A 555 11.71 21.61 4.15
CA TYR A 555 12.74 22.56 4.61
C TYR A 555 13.96 21.80 5.14
N GLN A 556 15.16 22.24 4.76
CA GLN A 556 16.42 21.61 5.15
C GLN A 556 17.34 22.62 5.81
N GLU A 557 18.10 22.16 6.79
CA GLU A 557 19.13 22.91 7.51
C GLU A 557 20.34 22.00 7.75
N LYS A 558 21.53 22.59 7.85
CA LYS A 558 22.73 21.82 8.21
C LYS A 558 22.70 21.51 9.72
N LEU A 559 23.40 20.45 10.12
CA LEU A 559 23.75 20.25 11.53
C LEU A 559 24.59 21.43 12.01
N GLU A 560 24.21 22.01 13.15
CA GLU A 560 25.05 23.00 13.81
C GLU A 560 26.03 22.32 14.76
N THR A 561 27.18 22.94 14.98
CA THR A 561 28.16 22.52 16.00
C THR A 561 28.09 23.37 17.27
N LYS A 562 27.35 24.48 17.24
CA LYS A 562 27.09 25.37 18.38
C LYS A 562 25.61 25.67 18.49
N CYS A 563 25.07 25.63 19.70
CA CYS A 563 23.66 25.89 19.96
C CYS A 563 23.27 27.31 19.54
N LYS A 564 22.19 27.46 18.75
CA LYS A 564 21.67 28.78 18.33
C LYS A 564 21.15 29.63 19.49
N ASN A 565 20.79 28.99 20.61
CA ASN A 565 20.23 29.67 21.77
C ASN A 565 21.29 30.07 22.81
N CYS A 566 22.19 29.16 23.18
CA CYS A 566 23.18 29.39 24.25
C CYS A 566 24.65 29.36 23.78
N SER A 567 24.90 29.17 22.49
CA SER A 567 26.25 29.02 21.89
C SER A 567 27.11 27.85 22.42
N SER A 568 26.58 27.02 23.31
CA SER A 568 27.28 25.82 23.81
C SER A 568 27.59 24.85 22.65
N PRO A 569 28.79 24.23 22.62
CA PRO A 569 29.14 23.21 21.64
C PRO A 569 28.48 21.84 21.93
N THR A 570 27.75 21.71 23.03
CA THR A 570 27.16 20.46 23.50
C THR A 570 25.79 20.19 22.84
N LEU A 571 25.83 19.88 21.55
CA LEU A 571 24.67 19.46 20.78
C LEU A 571 24.68 17.94 20.61
N GLU A 572 23.53 17.30 20.87
CA GLU A 572 23.33 15.87 20.64
C GLU A 572 22.16 15.61 19.69
N ILE A 573 22.18 14.44 19.06
CA ILE A 573 21.04 13.93 18.32
C ILE A 573 20.22 13.08 19.28
N SER A 574 19.00 13.51 19.52
CA SER A 574 18.06 12.90 20.44
C SER A 574 16.93 12.25 19.66
N GLY A 575 16.65 11.00 19.96
CA GLY A 575 15.58 10.23 19.34
C GLY A 575 15.89 8.75 19.46
N LYS A 576 14.94 7.97 20.00
CA LYS A 576 15.08 6.52 20.06
C LYS A 576 14.66 5.93 18.72
N GLY A 577 15.63 5.77 17.83
CA GLY A 577 15.46 5.11 16.54
C GLY A 577 15.76 3.62 16.63
N THR A 578 15.25 2.86 15.66
CA THR A 578 15.73 1.50 15.35
C THR A 578 17.24 1.47 15.09
N GLU A 579 17.82 2.60 14.65
CA GLU A 579 19.27 2.82 14.49
C GLU A 579 20.03 2.78 15.81
N GLN A 580 19.55 3.52 16.81
CA GLN A 580 20.16 3.51 18.13
C GLN A 580 20.13 2.10 18.74
N ILE A 581 19.02 1.37 18.57
CA ILE A 581 18.89 -0.01 19.05
C ILE A 581 19.88 -0.94 18.31
N GLU A 582 20.05 -0.77 17.01
CA GLU A 582 21.05 -1.52 16.22
C GLU A 582 22.48 -1.21 16.69
N GLU A 583 22.84 0.08 16.83
CA GLU A 583 24.16 0.52 17.30
C GLU A 583 24.48 -0.01 18.70
N GLU A 584 23.54 0.11 19.66
CA GLU A 584 23.68 -0.41 21.03
C GLU A 584 23.81 -1.95 21.05
N ILE A 585 23.03 -2.68 20.25
CA ILE A 585 23.16 -4.14 20.16
C ILE A 585 24.49 -4.55 19.54
N GLN A 586 24.98 -3.83 18.52
CA GLN A 586 26.28 -4.11 17.93
C GLN A 586 27.42 -3.83 18.93
N GLU A 587 27.26 -2.85 19.82
CA GLU A 587 28.20 -2.59 20.91
C GLU A 587 28.22 -3.73 21.94
N TYR A 588 27.05 -4.23 22.35
CA TYR A 588 26.95 -5.33 23.32
C TYR A 588 27.32 -6.70 22.73
N PHE A 589 27.08 -6.91 21.44
CA PHE A 589 27.35 -8.17 20.73
C PHE A 589 28.09 -7.94 19.40
N PRO A 590 29.39 -7.63 19.41
CA PRO A 590 30.13 -7.21 18.20
C PRO A 590 30.17 -8.22 17.06
N ALA A 591 30.04 -9.52 17.36
CA ALA A 591 30.10 -10.60 16.38
C ALA A 591 28.74 -10.96 15.76
N VAL A 592 27.65 -10.32 16.19
CA VAL A 592 26.28 -10.66 15.79
C VAL A 592 25.88 -9.88 14.54
N ARG A 593 25.12 -10.54 13.66
CA ARG A 593 24.61 -9.93 12.43
C ARG A 593 23.24 -9.32 12.72
N VAL A 594 23.20 -8.00 12.79
CA VAL A 594 21.98 -7.23 13.04
C VAL A 594 21.47 -6.64 11.73
N ALA A 595 20.14 -6.57 11.56
CA ALA A 595 19.52 -5.84 10.46
C ALA A 595 18.30 -5.05 10.94
N ARG A 596 18.00 -3.97 10.21
CA ARG A 596 16.83 -3.11 10.46
C ARG A 596 15.71 -3.27 9.46
N LEU A 597 14.50 -3.40 9.97
CA LEU A 597 13.26 -3.40 9.22
C LEU A 597 12.38 -2.19 9.58
N ASP A 598 12.64 -1.06 8.92
CA ASP A 598 11.87 0.17 9.04
C ASP A 598 11.70 0.87 7.67
N LEU A 599 10.85 1.91 7.61
CA LEU A 599 10.57 2.64 6.37
C LEU A 599 11.80 3.38 5.82
N ASP A 600 12.77 3.74 6.66
CA ASP A 600 13.94 4.54 6.28
C ASP A 600 15.09 3.67 5.74
N SER A 601 15.22 2.42 6.23
CA SER A 601 16.21 1.45 5.77
C SER A 601 15.88 0.88 4.39
N LEU A 602 14.61 0.91 3.99
CA LEU A 602 14.09 0.23 2.80
C LEU A 602 13.82 1.18 1.62
N LYS A 603 14.88 1.79 1.08
CA LYS A 603 14.77 2.71 -0.08
C LYS A 603 14.57 2.02 -1.43
N THR A 604 14.87 0.73 -1.53
CA THR A 604 14.76 -0.04 -2.78
C THR A 604 13.59 -1.02 -2.74
N LYS A 605 12.93 -1.25 -3.89
CA LYS A 605 11.79 -2.19 -3.99
C LYS A 605 12.13 -3.61 -3.52
N THR A 606 13.40 -4.00 -3.59
CA THR A 606 13.90 -5.34 -3.19
C THR A 606 14.47 -5.39 -1.78
N GLY A 607 14.77 -4.24 -1.16
CA GLY A 607 15.44 -4.23 0.16
C GLY A 607 14.67 -4.98 1.23
N PHE A 608 13.34 -4.86 1.23
CA PHE A 608 12.48 -5.55 2.20
C PHE A 608 12.59 -7.07 2.02
N ALA A 609 12.36 -7.56 0.80
CA ALA A 609 12.41 -8.98 0.49
C ALA A 609 13.79 -9.58 0.78
N ASN A 610 14.86 -8.83 0.52
CA ASN A 610 16.23 -9.28 0.80
C ASN A 610 16.49 -9.44 2.30
N VAL A 611 16.10 -8.48 3.13
CA VAL A 611 16.27 -8.57 4.60
C VAL A 611 15.46 -9.72 5.17
N ILE A 612 14.22 -9.91 4.69
CA ILE A 612 13.39 -11.04 5.11
C ILE A 612 14.02 -12.38 4.70
N ALA A 613 14.44 -12.53 3.44
CA ALA A 613 15.07 -13.75 2.96
C ALA A 613 16.39 -14.04 3.71
N ALA A 614 17.20 -13.00 3.98
CA ALA A 614 18.42 -13.13 4.76
C ALA A 614 18.12 -13.57 6.22
N PHE A 615 17.06 -13.05 6.83
CA PHE A 615 16.63 -13.50 8.14
C PHE A 615 16.14 -14.96 8.11
N GLU A 616 15.31 -15.35 7.15
CA GLU A 616 14.87 -16.75 6.97
C GLU A 616 16.05 -17.71 6.74
N ASN A 617 17.05 -17.29 5.97
CA ASN A 617 18.24 -18.08 5.66
C ASN A 617 19.27 -18.13 6.80
N ASN A 618 19.01 -17.51 7.96
CA ASN A 618 19.95 -17.37 9.08
C ASN A 618 21.22 -16.61 8.71
N GLU A 619 21.11 -15.65 7.79
CA GLU A 619 22.16 -14.67 7.50
C GLU A 619 22.13 -13.48 8.48
N ILE A 620 21.01 -13.32 9.21
CA ILE A 620 20.80 -12.30 10.24
C ILE A 620 20.39 -13.00 11.54
N ASP A 621 20.97 -12.59 12.67
CA ASP A 621 20.73 -13.18 13.99
C ASP A 621 19.69 -12.36 14.78
N ILE A 622 19.75 -11.02 14.67
CA ILE A 622 18.85 -10.09 15.36
C ILE A 622 18.19 -9.16 14.35
N LEU A 623 16.86 -9.14 14.35
CA LEU A 623 16.08 -8.23 13.53
C LEU A 623 15.47 -7.13 14.40
N VAL A 624 15.93 -5.89 14.20
CA VAL A 624 15.38 -4.71 14.85
C VAL A 624 14.33 -4.10 13.94
N GLY A 625 13.11 -3.86 14.42
CA GLY A 625 12.14 -3.20 13.57
C GLY A 625 10.91 -2.66 14.26
N THR A 626 10.07 -2.04 13.45
CA THR A 626 8.83 -1.39 13.88
C THR A 626 7.62 -2.27 13.51
N GLN A 627 6.46 -1.67 13.24
CA GLN A 627 5.23 -2.34 12.83
C GLN A 627 5.39 -3.26 11.60
N MET A 628 6.46 -3.15 10.83
CA MET A 628 6.71 -4.02 9.68
C MET A 628 7.11 -5.44 10.06
N VAL A 629 7.70 -5.67 11.24
CA VAL A 629 8.14 -7.00 11.69
C VAL A 629 6.95 -7.88 12.12
N SER A 630 5.82 -7.26 12.46
CA SER A 630 4.66 -7.96 13.00
C SER A 630 3.74 -8.57 11.94
N LYS A 631 3.84 -8.16 10.66
CA LYS A 631 2.85 -8.48 9.62
C LYS A 631 3.27 -9.64 8.73
N GLY A 632 2.41 -10.65 8.58
CA GLY A 632 2.45 -11.62 7.48
C GLY A 632 3.69 -12.52 7.33
N LEU A 633 4.70 -12.40 8.20
CA LEU A 633 6.00 -13.09 8.13
C LEU A 633 6.01 -14.34 9.03
N ASP A 634 6.46 -15.47 8.50
CA ASP A 634 6.57 -16.73 9.25
C ASP A 634 8.04 -17.08 9.47
N PHE A 635 8.52 -17.01 10.71
CA PHE A 635 9.91 -17.29 11.05
C PHE A 635 9.99 -18.51 11.95
N ASP A 636 10.51 -19.61 11.42
CA ASP A 636 10.54 -20.91 12.12
C ASP A 636 11.56 -20.93 13.30
N ARG A 637 12.54 -20.01 13.35
CA ARG A 637 13.68 -20.06 14.29
C ARG A 637 13.76 -18.91 15.30
N VAL A 638 12.69 -18.13 15.43
CA VAL A 638 12.64 -17.02 16.39
C VAL A 638 12.34 -17.58 17.79
N GLY A 639 13.37 -17.53 18.65
CA GLY A 639 13.28 -17.97 20.04
C GLY A 639 12.91 -16.87 21.03
N LEU A 640 13.20 -15.61 20.70
CA LEU A 640 12.94 -14.45 21.57
C LEU A 640 12.35 -13.28 20.78
N VAL A 641 11.38 -12.62 21.41
CA VAL A 641 10.86 -11.31 20.99
C VAL A 641 11.01 -10.33 22.14
N GLY A 642 11.81 -9.28 21.96
CA GLY A 642 11.96 -8.18 22.91
C GLY A 642 11.13 -6.98 22.49
N ILE A 643 10.19 -6.54 23.33
CA ILE A 643 9.41 -5.32 23.11
C ILE A 643 10.01 -4.19 23.93
N ILE A 644 10.59 -3.23 23.21
CA ILE A 644 11.28 -2.08 23.77
C ILE A 644 10.26 -0.94 23.95
N ASP A 645 10.12 -0.47 25.18
CA ASP A 645 9.27 0.68 25.57
C ASP A 645 7.78 0.51 25.20
N ALA A 646 7.12 -0.46 25.84
CA ALA A 646 5.70 -0.74 25.62
C ALA A 646 4.77 0.42 26.06
N ASP A 647 5.23 1.27 26.97
CA ASP A 647 4.45 2.39 27.52
C ASP A 647 4.02 3.37 26.42
N ARG A 648 4.89 3.62 25.43
CA ARG A 648 4.60 4.53 24.31
C ARG A 648 3.36 4.13 23.51
N MET A 649 3.06 2.83 23.44
CA MET A 649 1.90 2.31 22.72
C MET A 649 0.60 2.62 23.47
N ILE A 650 0.65 2.51 24.80
CA ILE A 650 -0.51 2.64 25.68
C ILE A 650 -0.86 4.12 25.89
N TYR A 651 0.14 4.96 26.18
CA TYR A 651 -0.06 6.39 26.47
C TYR A 651 -0.09 7.28 25.22
N HIS A 652 -0.16 6.68 24.04
CA HIS A 652 -0.36 7.45 22.81
C HIS A 652 -1.71 8.20 22.88
N PRO A 653 -1.79 9.51 22.57
CA PRO A 653 -3.05 10.25 22.58
C PRO A 653 -4.05 9.65 21.57
N GLY A 654 -5.18 9.15 22.04
CA GLY A 654 -6.23 8.59 21.21
C GLY A 654 -7.07 7.54 21.94
N TYR A 655 -8.35 7.45 21.59
CA TYR A 655 -9.26 6.51 22.27
C TYR A 655 -9.02 5.04 21.87
N ARG A 656 -8.32 4.79 20.75
CA ARG A 656 -7.97 3.44 20.26
C ARG A 656 -6.64 2.91 20.81
N SER A 657 -5.96 3.64 21.70
CA SER A 657 -4.57 3.31 22.07
C SER A 657 -4.44 1.98 22.80
N ALA A 658 -5.37 1.65 23.70
CA ALA A 658 -5.39 0.34 24.38
C ALA A 658 -5.66 -0.81 23.41
N GLU A 659 -6.69 -0.70 22.55
CA GLU A 659 -6.97 -1.66 21.47
C GLU A 659 -5.74 -1.90 20.59
N ARG A 660 -5.10 -0.82 20.11
CA ARG A 660 -3.91 -0.90 19.25
C ARG A 660 -2.72 -1.50 19.96
N ALA A 661 -2.51 -1.17 21.24
CA ALA A 661 -1.43 -1.75 22.04
C ALA A 661 -1.60 -3.26 22.17
N PHE A 662 -2.81 -3.73 22.48
CA PHE A 662 -3.12 -5.16 22.52
C PHE A 662 -2.86 -5.84 21.18
N GLN A 663 -3.44 -5.33 20.08
CA GLN A 663 -3.31 -5.91 18.74
C GLN A 663 -1.85 -6.03 18.32
N LEU A 664 -1.07 -4.95 18.44
CA LEU A 664 0.33 -4.92 18.02
C LEU A 664 1.20 -5.82 18.89
N ILE A 665 1.06 -5.78 20.22
CA ILE A 665 1.87 -6.61 21.12
C ILE A 665 1.53 -8.09 20.90
N THR A 666 0.26 -8.47 20.88
CA THR A 666 -0.16 -9.86 20.64
C THR A 666 0.33 -10.38 19.28
N GLN A 667 0.27 -9.53 18.23
CA GLN A 667 0.76 -9.89 16.90
C GLN A 667 2.28 -10.11 16.86
N VAL A 668 3.04 -9.24 17.53
CA VAL A 668 4.51 -9.33 17.65
C VAL A 668 4.91 -10.55 18.49
N SER A 669 4.24 -10.77 19.63
CA SER A 669 4.44 -11.94 20.50
C SER A 669 4.19 -13.25 19.75
N GLY A 670 3.17 -13.31 18.89
CA GLY A 670 2.86 -14.48 18.07
C GLY A 670 3.89 -14.86 16.99
N ARG A 671 5.01 -14.13 16.89
CA ARG A 671 6.16 -14.47 16.04
C ARG A 671 7.17 -15.37 16.74
N ALA A 672 7.15 -15.46 18.07
CA ALA A 672 8.00 -16.39 18.82
C ALA A 672 7.40 -17.80 18.84
N GLY A 673 8.23 -18.82 18.61
CA GLY A 673 7.90 -20.21 18.95
C GLY A 673 6.92 -20.95 18.03
N ARG A 674 7.16 -20.98 16.72
CA ARG A 674 6.35 -21.76 15.77
C ARG A 674 6.98 -23.14 15.51
N LYS A 675 6.13 -24.17 15.52
CA LYS A 675 6.36 -25.60 15.25
C LYS A 675 6.91 -26.50 16.37
N ASP A 676 7.97 -26.17 17.12
CA ASP A 676 8.45 -27.10 18.19
C ASP A 676 9.22 -26.46 19.36
N SER A 677 9.45 -25.13 19.37
CA SER A 677 10.19 -24.45 20.45
C SER A 677 9.31 -23.50 21.25
N SER A 678 9.35 -23.57 22.59
CA SER A 678 8.72 -22.56 23.46
C SER A 678 9.43 -21.21 23.29
N GLY A 679 8.84 -20.33 22.49
CA GLY A 679 9.34 -18.96 22.32
C GLY A 679 9.15 -18.14 23.61
N ARG A 680 10.03 -17.17 23.84
CA ARG A 680 9.90 -16.21 24.94
C ARG A 680 9.61 -14.81 24.41
N VAL A 681 8.85 -14.04 25.18
CA VAL A 681 8.57 -12.63 24.91
C VAL A 681 8.89 -11.83 26.16
N ILE A 682 9.75 -10.83 26.03
CA ILE A 682 10.13 -9.93 27.12
C ILE A 682 9.61 -8.54 26.80
N ILE A 683 8.79 -7.99 27.70
CA ILE A 683 8.17 -6.67 27.54
C ILE A 683 8.74 -5.71 28.57
N GLN A 684 9.39 -4.64 28.10
CA GLN A 684 9.93 -3.60 28.98
C GLN A 684 8.91 -2.47 29.16
N THR A 685 8.50 -2.24 30.41
CA THR A 685 7.53 -1.20 30.79
C THR A 685 7.89 -0.55 32.12
N SER A 686 7.55 0.72 32.28
CA SER A 686 7.66 1.46 33.54
C SER A 686 6.43 1.29 34.44
N ASN A 687 5.39 0.61 33.96
CA ASN A 687 4.15 0.32 34.69
C ASN A 687 3.62 -1.11 34.41
N PRO A 688 4.26 -2.16 34.94
CA PRO A 688 3.84 -3.55 34.72
C PRO A 688 2.43 -3.88 35.24
N SER A 689 1.90 -3.11 36.20
CA SER A 689 0.56 -3.33 36.77
C SER A 689 -0.58 -2.82 35.89
N HIS A 690 -0.29 -2.20 34.76
CA HIS A 690 -1.33 -1.74 33.83
C HIS A 690 -2.15 -2.94 33.31
N GLN A 691 -3.49 -2.85 33.41
CA GLN A 691 -4.42 -3.95 33.10
C GLN A 691 -4.20 -4.58 31.71
N ILE A 692 -3.85 -3.77 30.71
CA ILE A 692 -3.60 -4.25 29.34
C ILE A 692 -2.57 -5.38 29.28
N PHE A 693 -1.54 -5.37 30.13
CA PHE A 693 -0.51 -6.41 30.11
C PHE A 693 -1.05 -7.73 30.62
N GLN A 694 -1.97 -7.71 31.59
CA GLN A 694 -2.65 -8.93 32.06
C GLN A 694 -3.52 -9.52 30.95
N LEU A 695 -4.23 -8.68 30.19
CA LEU A 695 -5.02 -9.13 29.04
C LEU A 695 -4.13 -9.75 27.95
N ILE A 696 -2.96 -9.15 27.68
CA ILE A 696 -1.99 -9.66 26.70
C ILE A 696 -1.41 -11.01 27.15
N ILE A 697 -0.99 -11.14 28.41
CA ILE A 697 -0.41 -12.38 28.96
C ILE A 697 -1.38 -13.56 28.83
N HIS A 698 -2.66 -13.33 29.14
CA HIS A 698 -3.70 -14.36 29.06
C HIS A 698 -4.33 -14.48 27.66
N ASN A 699 -3.90 -13.65 26.69
CA ASN A 699 -4.50 -13.54 25.36
C ASN A 699 -6.03 -13.34 25.41
N ASP A 700 -6.52 -12.56 26.38
CA ASP A 700 -7.95 -12.38 26.65
C ASP A 700 -8.53 -11.20 25.87
N PHE A 701 -8.78 -11.44 24.58
CA PHE A 701 -9.45 -10.47 23.71
C PHE A 701 -10.90 -10.19 24.16
N LYS A 702 -11.58 -11.16 24.77
CA LYS A 702 -12.97 -11.01 25.19
C LYS A 702 -13.08 -9.95 26.28
N ALA A 703 -12.25 -10.04 27.31
CA ALA A 703 -12.21 -9.05 28.39
C ALA A 703 -11.74 -7.67 27.88
N LEU A 704 -10.81 -7.62 26.92
CA LEU A 704 -10.46 -6.36 26.24
C LEU A 704 -11.70 -5.74 25.58
N TYR A 705 -12.41 -6.49 24.74
CA TYR A 705 -13.59 -5.99 24.05
C TYR A 705 -14.67 -5.52 25.03
N GLU A 706 -14.94 -6.27 26.10
CA GLU A 706 -15.95 -5.93 27.11
C GLU A 706 -15.59 -4.65 27.87
N SER A 707 -14.32 -4.44 28.23
CA SER A 707 -13.88 -3.19 28.85
C SER A 707 -13.94 -2.01 27.90
N GLU A 708 -13.42 -2.16 26.67
CA GLU A 708 -13.40 -1.11 25.65
C GLU A 708 -14.80 -0.67 25.26
N ILE A 709 -15.73 -1.60 25.04
CA ILE A 709 -17.06 -1.25 24.55
C ILE A 709 -17.85 -0.43 25.58
N ILE A 710 -17.69 -0.70 26.87
CA ILE A 710 -18.31 0.07 27.96
C ILE A 710 -17.75 1.50 27.97
N THR A 711 -16.42 1.64 27.97
CA THR A 711 -15.76 2.96 27.94
C THR A 711 -16.16 3.75 26.70
N ARG A 712 -16.18 3.13 25.52
CA ARG A 712 -16.57 3.80 24.27
C ARG A 712 -18.02 4.21 24.25
N GLN A 713 -18.91 3.46 24.90
CA GLN A 713 -20.31 3.86 25.06
C GLN A 713 -20.43 5.09 25.96
N GLN A 714 -19.76 5.09 27.11
CA GLN A 714 -19.79 6.19 28.09
C GLN A 714 -19.30 7.52 27.52
N PHE A 715 -18.23 7.49 26.71
CA PHE A 715 -17.63 8.70 26.14
C PHE A 715 -18.09 9.03 24.71
N LEU A 716 -19.10 8.30 24.20
CA LEU A 716 -19.61 8.41 22.82
C LEU A 716 -18.46 8.37 21.80
N TYR A 717 -17.79 7.21 21.74
CA TYR A 717 -16.78 6.88 20.74
C TYR A 717 -17.25 5.77 19.79
N PRO A 718 -16.63 5.62 18.61
CA PRO A 718 -16.92 4.51 17.70
C PRO A 718 -16.78 3.15 18.38
N PRO A 719 -17.73 2.22 18.22
CA PRO A 719 -18.75 2.16 17.16
C PRO A 719 -20.10 2.84 17.47
N PHE A 720 -20.28 3.49 18.63
CA PHE A 720 -21.57 4.08 19.02
C PHE A 720 -21.88 5.40 18.31
N THR A 721 -20.85 6.09 17.85
CA THR A 721 -20.96 7.27 17.01
C THR A 721 -19.87 7.27 15.94
N LYS A 722 -19.92 8.24 15.03
CA LYS A 722 -18.84 8.52 14.07
C LYS A 722 -18.05 9.73 14.53
N LEU A 723 -16.76 9.78 14.23
CA LEU A 723 -15.94 10.96 14.49
C LEU A 723 -15.62 11.63 13.17
N LEU A 724 -15.87 12.94 13.08
CA LEU A 724 -15.49 13.74 11.92
C LEU A 724 -14.58 14.86 12.40
N GLN A 725 -13.36 14.91 11.87
CA GLN A 725 -12.41 15.97 12.15
C GLN A 725 -12.37 16.94 10.99
N ILE A 726 -12.55 18.23 11.27
CA ILE A 726 -12.38 19.30 10.30
C ILE A 726 -11.11 20.07 10.65
N THR A 727 -10.15 20.08 9.73
CA THR A 727 -8.93 20.87 9.82
C THR A 727 -9.07 22.12 8.97
N VAL A 728 -8.99 23.28 9.61
CA VAL A 728 -8.98 24.60 8.99
C VAL A 728 -7.53 25.07 8.91
N SER A 729 -7.08 25.45 7.71
CA SER A 729 -5.70 25.82 7.46
C SER A 729 -5.52 27.08 6.62
N GLY A 730 -4.49 27.87 6.91
CA GLY A 730 -4.19 29.09 6.17
C GLY A 730 -2.94 29.82 6.65
N LYS A 731 -2.45 30.79 5.89
CA LYS A 731 -1.17 31.47 6.16
C LYS A 731 -1.19 32.44 7.35
N ASN A 732 -2.35 33.04 7.65
CA ASN A 732 -2.50 34.01 8.73
C ASN A 732 -3.22 33.36 9.92
N VAL A 733 -2.59 33.37 11.09
CA VAL A 733 -3.12 32.73 12.31
C VAL A 733 -4.45 33.33 12.76
N GLN A 734 -4.61 34.66 12.71
CA GLN A 734 -5.82 35.36 13.14
C GLN A 734 -7.00 35.02 12.22
N THR A 735 -6.76 35.03 10.91
CA THR A 735 -7.78 34.65 9.91
C THR A 735 -8.20 33.20 10.07
N VAL A 736 -7.26 32.28 10.31
CA VAL A 736 -7.56 30.85 10.53
C VAL A 736 -8.39 30.65 11.80
N GLU A 737 -8.04 31.35 12.89
CA GLU A 737 -8.77 31.27 14.14
C GLU A 737 -10.20 31.81 14.02
N GLN A 738 -10.36 32.98 13.41
CA GLN A 738 -11.68 33.56 13.14
C GLN A 738 -12.52 32.67 12.22
N ALA A 739 -11.93 32.12 11.16
CA ALA A 739 -12.60 31.21 10.24
C ALA A 739 -13.04 29.92 10.94
N ALA A 740 -12.17 29.32 11.77
CA ALA A 740 -12.49 28.11 12.51
C ALA A 740 -13.59 28.36 13.56
N LEU A 741 -13.56 29.50 14.24
CA LEU A 741 -14.57 29.87 15.23
C LEU A 741 -15.93 30.15 14.57
N TRP A 742 -15.92 30.85 13.43
CA TRP A 742 -17.12 31.04 12.61
C TRP A 742 -17.69 29.71 12.12
N LEU A 743 -16.82 28.80 11.64
CA LEU A 743 -17.23 27.48 11.15
C LEU A 743 -17.87 26.66 12.27
N ALA A 744 -17.22 26.57 13.43
CA ALA A 744 -17.73 25.83 14.58
C ALA A 744 -19.08 26.39 15.05
N ASN A 745 -19.23 27.71 15.15
CA ASN A 745 -20.49 28.33 15.58
C ASN A 745 -21.62 28.15 14.55
N SER A 746 -21.31 28.21 13.25
CA SER A 746 -22.29 27.99 12.19
C SER A 746 -22.75 26.53 12.16
N LEU A 747 -21.85 25.58 12.37
CA LEU A 747 -22.18 24.15 12.50
C LEU A 747 -23.06 23.88 13.72
N LYS A 748 -22.75 24.47 14.89
CA LYS A 748 -23.59 24.37 16.11
C LYS A 748 -25.01 24.89 15.89
N LYS A 749 -25.19 25.93 15.06
CA LYS A 749 -26.51 26.49 14.74
C LYS A 749 -27.30 25.63 13.75
N LYS A 750 -26.65 25.15 12.68
CA LYS A 750 -27.33 24.38 11.62
C LYS A 750 -27.56 22.91 12.00
N ILE A 751 -26.74 22.33 12.87
CA ILE A 751 -26.73 20.90 13.14
C ILE A 751 -26.80 20.67 14.65
N LYS A 752 -27.74 19.83 15.10
CA LYS A 752 -27.83 19.34 16.49
C LYS A 752 -26.78 18.25 16.74
N VAL A 753 -25.52 18.65 16.81
CA VAL A 753 -24.35 17.77 17.06
C VAL A 753 -23.46 18.37 18.13
N GLN A 754 -22.69 17.51 18.82
CA GLN A 754 -21.64 17.98 19.70
C GLN A 754 -20.44 18.43 18.85
N VAL A 755 -20.19 19.74 18.81
CA VAL A 755 -19.02 20.34 18.16
C VAL A 755 -18.00 20.71 19.22
N LEU A 756 -16.85 20.03 19.21
CA LEU A 756 -15.71 20.27 20.09
C LEU A 756 -14.65 21.09 19.36
N GLY A 757 -14.02 22.03 20.07
CA GLY A 757 -13.10 23.00 19.48
C GLY A 757 -13.80 24.28 18.98
N PRO A 758 -13.10 25.12 18.18
CA PRO A 758 -11.81 24.84 17.55
C PRO A 758 -10.65 24.77 18.56
N SER A 759 -9.75 23.79 18.40
CA SER A 759 -8.54 23.63 19.20
C SER A 759 -7.28 23.74 18.34
N ILE A 760 -6.15 24.02 18.99
CA ILE A 760 -4.84 23.96 18.34
C ILE A 760 -4.40 22.49 18.32
N PRO A 761 -4.16 21.88 17.14
CA PRO A 761 -3.60 20.53 17.06
C PRO A 761 -2.21 20.46 17.68
N PHE A 762 -1.77 19.23 17.99
CA PHE A 762 -0.40 18.97 18.47
C PHE A 762 0.67 19.54 17.52
N VAL A 763 0.42 19.47 16.20
CA VAL A 763 1.21 20.16 15.18
C VAL A 763 0.44 21.39 14.71
N SER A 764 0.77 22.56 15.25
CA SER A 764 -0.04 23.77 15.04
C SER A 764 0.18 24.47 13.68
N LYS A 765 1.25 24.13 12.96
CA LYS A 765 1.63 24.75 11.67
C LYS A 765 2.29 23.74 10.73
N ILE A 766 1.85 23.69 9.47
CA ILE A 766 2.42 22.87 8.40
C ILE A 766 2.58 23.68 7.11
N ASN A 767 3.78 23.69 6.54
CA ASN A 767 4.13 24.34 5.28
C ASN A 767 3.64 25.81 5.22
N ASN A 768 3.94 26.57 6.27
CA ASN A 768 3.49 27.95 6.49
C ASN A 768 1.98 28.16 6.61
N ASN A 769 1.20 27.10 6.81
CA ASN A 769 -0.21 27.18 7.14
C ASN A 769 -0.41 26.83 8.61
N PHE A 770 -1.01 27.76 9.36
CA PHE A 770 -1.50 27.50 10.72
C PHE A 770 -2.74 26.63 10.65
N LEU A 771 -2.90 25.76 11.63
CA LEU A 771 -3.96 24.77 11.70
C LEU A 771 -4.85 25.01 12.92
N ARG A 772 -6.15 24.75 12.73
CA ARG A 772 -7.14 24.61 13.80
C ARG A 772 -7.98 23.38 13.50
N GLU A 773 -8.35 22.65 14.54
CA GLU A 773 -9.14 21.43 14.41
C GLU A 773 -10.47 21.57 15.14
N ILE A 774 -11.52 21.05 14.51
CA ILE A 774 -12.86 20.97 15.05
C ILE A 774 -13.28 19.50 14.98
N LEU A 775 -13.69 18.94 16.11
CA LEU A 775 -14.17 17.56 16.17
C LEU A 775 -15.69 17.56 16.29
N ILE A 776 -16.36 16.90 15.36
CA ILE A 776 -17.81 16.70 15.37
C ILE A 776 -18.09 15.29 15.87
N LYS A 777 -18.90 15.22 16.91
CA LYS A 777 -19.48 14.00 17.47
C LYS A 777 -21.00 14.01 17.28
N PRO A 778 -21.52 13.28 16.28
CA PRO A 778 -22.95 13.05 16.13
C PRO A 778 -23.53 12.35 17.36
N THR A 779 -24.76 12.68 17.70
CA THR A 779 -25.56 12.01 18.74
C THR A 779 -26.78 11.34 18.11
N MET A 780 -27.53 10.58 18.89
CA MET A 780 -28.78 9.95 18.42
C MET A 780 -29.80 10.99 17.90
N GLU A 781 -29.72 12.24 18.38
CA GLU A 781 -30.59 13.36 17.99
C GLU A 781 -30.16 14.05 16.68
N THR A 782 -28.96 13.74 16.17
CA THR A 782 -28.41 14.37 14.96
C THR A 782 -29.20 14.01 13.70
N GLY A 783 -30.02 12.96 13.73
CA GLY A 783 -30.77 12.49 12.57
C GLY A 783 -29.87 11.77 11.56
N SER A 784 -30.17 11.91 10.26
CA SER A 784 -29.42 11.22 9.20
C SER A 784 -28.00 11.78 9.04
N LEU A 785 -27.00 10.89 9.02
CA LEU A 785 -25.60 11.23 8.72
C LEU A 785 -25.47 11.97 7.37
N ALA A 786 -26.32 11.69 6.40
CA ALA A 786 -26.31 12.36 5.10
C ALA A 786 -26.71 13.85 5.22
N VAL A 787 -27.71 14.15 6.06
CA VAL A 787 -28.16 15.54 6.30
C VAL A 787 -27.06 16.35 6.96
N MET A 788 -26.40 15.78 7.99
CA MET A 788 -25.25 16.41 8.64
C MET A 788 -24.10 16.65 7.64
N LYS A 789 -23.75 15.65 6.82
CA LYS A 789 -22.69 15.76 5.81
C LYS A 789 -22.99 16.87 4.79
N ASN A 790 -24.24 16.98 4.34
CA ASN A 790 -24.66 18.08 3.46
C ASN A 790 -24.58 19.44 4.17
N ALA A 791 -25.04 19.55 5.41
CA ALA A 791 -24.92 20.79 6.18
C ALA A 791 -23.45 21.20 6.39
N ILE A 792 -22.53 20.26 6.61
CA ILE A 792 -21.09 20.54 6.69
C ILE A 792 -20.58 21.12 5.35
N ARG A 793 -20.96 20.51 4.21
CA ARG A 793 -20.61 21.02 2.88
C ARG A 793 -21.15 22.43 2.65
N ASP A 794 -22.41 22.68 2.99
CA ASP A 794 -23.04 23.98 2.82
C ASP A 794 -22.36 25.06 3.67
N VAL A 795 -22.06 24.76 4.93
CA VAL A 795 -21.35 25.70 5.82
C VAL A 795 -19.91 25.96 5.35
N ALA A 796 -19.24 24.94 4.78
CA ALA A 796 -17.93 25.12 4.17
C ALA A 796 -17.99 26.04 2.93
N ILE A 797 -19.02 25.88 2.09
CA ILE A 797 -19.26 26.77 0.94
C ILE A 797 -19.55 28.19 1.41
N ASP A 798 -20.41 28.36 2.41
CA ASP A 798 -20.76 29.66 3.01
C ASP A 798 -19.50 30.36 3.56
N LEU A 799 -18.58 29.62 4.20
CA LEU A 799 -17.29 30.17 4.66
C LEU A 799 -16.49 30.78 3.49
N HIS A 800 -16.40 30.07 2.36
CA HIS A 800 -15.63 30.52 1.20
C HIS A 800 -16.27 31.69 0.45
N GLN A 801 -17.56 31.99 0.68
CA GLN A 801 -18.21 33.20 0.17
C GLN A 801 -17.79 34.46 0.95
N ILE A 802 -17.32 34.31 2.19
CA ILE A 802 -16.81 35.42 2.99
C ILE A 802 -15.44 35.85 2.43
N LYS A 803 -15.34 37.11 2.01
CA LYS A 803 -14.17 37.68 1.33
C LYS A 803 -12.86 37.42 2.09
N ASP A 804 -12.88 37.58 3.40
CA ASP A 804 -11.69 37.44 4.27
C ASP A 804 -11.23 35.98 4.43
N PHE A 805 -12.13 35.01 4.19
CA PHE A 805 -11.85 33.57 4.35
C PHE A 805 -11.62 32.83 3.04
N LYS A 806 -11.62 33.52 1.89
CA LYS A 806 -11.45 32.91 0.56
C LYS A 806 -10.16 32.11 0.39
N ALA A 807 -9.11 32.47 1.13
CA ALA A 807 -7.81 31.79 1.10
C ALA A 807 -7.68 30.62 2.09
N ILE A 808 -8.69 30.41 2.95
CA ILE A 808 -8.71 29.32 3.94
C ILE A 808 -8.97 27.99 3.24
N ARG A 809 -8.23 26.96 3.65
CA ARG A 809 -8.41 25.59 3.17
C ARG A 809 -9.06 24.77 4.27
N ILE A 810 -10.11 24.04 3.89
CA ILE A 810 -10.83 23.12 4.78
C ILE A 810 -10.50 21.70 4.33
N SER A 811 -10.16 20.87 5.29
CA SER A 811 -9.93 19.44 5.09
C SER A 811 -10.78 18.67 6.08
N ILE A 812 -11.42 17.59 5.63
CA ILE A 812 -12.30 16.78 6.46
C ILE A 812 -11.79 15.34 6.47
N ASP A 813 -11.71 14.76 7.67
CA ASP A 813 -11.44 13.33 7.89
C ASP A 813 -12.65 12.70 8.57
N VAL A 814 -13.24 11.70 7.91
CA VAL A 814 -14.42 10.98 8.38
C VAL A 814 -14.00 9.61 8.89
N ASP A 815 -14.54 9.21 10.05
CA ASP A 815 -14.17 7.98 10.76
C ASP A 815 -12.71 7.98 11.22
N LEU A 816 -12.38 8.95 12.09
CA LEU A 816 -11.07 9.12 12.72
C LEU A 816 -10.64 7.91 13.58
#